data_AF-A0A2V8UC54-F1
#
_entry.id   AF-A0A2V8UC54-F1
#
_cell.length_a   1.000
_cell.length_b   1.000
_cell.length_c   1.000
_cell.angle_alpha   90.00
_cell.angle_beta   90.00
_cell.angle_gamma   90.00
#
_symmetry.space_group_name_H-M   'P 1'
#
loop_
_entity.id
_entity.type
_entity.pdbx_description
1 polymer ?
#
loop_
_entity_poly.entity_id
_entity_poly.type
_entity_poly.pdbx_seq_one_letter_code
_entity_poly.pdbx_strand_id
1 'polypeptide(L)'
;MWCGLAVVILIAGSFLASAQSPQADPGKSGEFEQNVLPIFEANCVSCHGRALKLKELDLSSFAGVMKGGEAGPVVTPGTPQESRLYQMVEKGAMPKGGKPLSTDQVATIRTWIEAGAPSQTKAADTTQVHVTEDDVQPILLLRCTPCHGLRRQEGGLDLHTRTAMLKGGKSGLALVPGKPDESLIVKKLRSGEMPPKQGLDDVSTKRITRPEIDRVVSWIRQGAPEGKPADAQDTRPDPLVSDKDRQFWAFQPPKQPQIPAVKNRDRVRNSIDAFLLSKLEAKGLTLAPDVSKLTLARRAYFDLTGLPPTPDEVHDFLGDRSPDAYEKMIDRLLASPRYGERWGRDWLDLAGYADSEGGKLAADPVRAVAWRYRDYVIRSLNAGKPYDRFLLEQIAGDELMDYEHAPAVTAEMMDNLIATGFLRMGPDSTNDKATNSVEDRLDVIADEMDILGSGIMGLTMRCARCHSHKYDPIPQRDYYRMVDVFKGAYDYYDWMMPQKDPLAKMATPIRYLPYVTPGQTPVQVMREQEQRELADGEVDRKISALKGALEEKAAPIKKRMLDQRLAQLPQGLQDDLRKLLDTPPEKRDPVQKYLAEKFEKLLKVEGAELKAADAEYRRTADDTERQIKLLEVKKPPAPKIRALWDRGEPSPTYLLRRGDPGLPGPLLGPGVPAVLTDGKTPFVPKPPFPGSSSTGRRLAFAKWLIAPDNPLTARVMVNRMWAGHFGQGIVKSLGNFGRTGTPPSHPELLDWLATEFVRQGWDLKAMHRLIMTSSAYRQSSTVTATRAQADPDNVLLSRMPMKRMQAELLYDSLVMMSGRLNDTRYGPPEPVQVRDDGLVTPISTDKGWRRSIYVAQRRTEVPTLLESYDLPPMSPNCLERNTSTVAIQALHLLNNSMVEKLAALFAERVRNEAGDEPEEQIEKAYWMALSRPPAEDEKAESLRALSRFRRLEHTTQPAAAADQRALASFCHALVNSATFLYID
;
A
#
# COMPACT_ATOMS: atom_id res chain seq x y z
N MET A 1 31.04 29.50 51.80
CA MET A 1 31.43 30.69 52.58
C MET A 1 30.37 30.92 53.65
N TRP A 2 30.72 30.56 54.89
CA TRP A 2 30.66 31.38 56.13
C TRP A 2 29.25 31.59 56.71
N CYS A 3 28.92 30.84 57.78
CA CYS A 3 28.84 31.30 59.19
C CYS A 3 27.41 31.78 59.53
N GLY A 4 26.75 31.45 60.65
CA GLY A 4 27.13 30.74 61.86
C GLY A 4 26.04 30.95 62.92
N LEU A 5 25.97 30.00 63.85
CA LEU A 5 25.48 30.05 65.24
C LEU A 5 24.06 30.50 65.63
N ALA A 6 23.51 29.64 66.50
CA ALA A 6 22.38 29.78 67.39
C ALA A 6 22.55 30.86 68.47
N VAL A 7 21.44 31.34 69.06
CA VAL A 7 21.20 31.41 70.52
C VAL A 7 19.69 31.46 70.78
N VAL A 8 19.27 30.69 71.79
CA VAL A 8 17.92 30.52 72.33
C VAL A 8 17.70 31.50 73.50
N ILE A 9 16.43 31.74 73.85
CA ILE A 9 15.85 32.13 75.16
C ILE A 9 15.45 33.62 75.32
N LEU A 10 14.14 33.91 75.30
CA LEU A 10 13.36 34.25 76.52
C LEU A 10 11.86 34.37 76.22
N ILE A 11 11.07 33.73 77.08
CA ILE A 11 9.62 33.69 77.13
C ILE A 11 9.11 34.89 77.94
N ALA A 12 8.09 35.60 77.44
CA ALA A 12 6.88 35.98 78.20
C ALA A 12 5.96 36.90 77.37
N GLY A 13 4.65 36.63 77.42
CA GLY A 13 3.63 37.69 77.36
C GLY A 13 2.76 37.74 76.10
N SER A 14 1.73 36.89 76.11
CA SER A 14 0.55 36.83 75.23
C SER A 14 -0.05 38.15 74.76
N PHE A 15 -0.34 38.25 73.45
CA PHE A 15 -1.65 38.64 72.89
C PHE A 15 -1.70 38.15 71.42
N LEU A 16 -2.42 37.06 71.18
CA LEU A 16 -2.73 36.53 69.85
C LEU A 16 -4.07 37.13 69.38
N ALA A 17 -4.05 37.86 68.28
CA ALA A 17 -5.21 38.04 67.41
C ALA A 17 -4.92 37.29 66.11
N SER A 18 -5.61 36.17 65.93
CA SER A 18 -5.51 35.29 64.77
C SER A 18 -6.35 35.78 63.61
N ALA A 19 -5.72 36.01 62.45
CA ALA A 19 -6.39 36.04 61.14
C ALA A 19 -5.97 34.77 60.37
N GLN A 20 -6.90 33.84 60.18
CA GLN A 20 -6.72 32.60 59.43
C GLN A 20 -7.02 32.82 57.94
N SER A 21 -6.13 32.32 57.07
CA SER A 21 -6.41 32.05 55.66
C SER A 21 -7.29 30.79 55.53
N PRO A 22 -8.23 30.71 54.57
CA PRO A 22 -9.10 29.55 54.46
C PRO A 22 -8.35 28.35 53.85
N GLN A 23 -8.23 27.28 54.64
CA GLN A 23 -7.87 25.94 54.18
C GLN A 23 -9.05 25.31 53.41
N ALA A 24 -8.75 24.66 52.28
CA ALA A 24 -9.70 23.79 51.58
C ALA A 24 -9.99 22.53 52.41
N ASP A 25 -11.28 22.19 52.53
CA ASP A 25 -11.84 21.11 53.35
C ASP A 25 -11.81 19.78 52.54
N PRO A 26 -10.95 18.80 52.88
CA PRO A 26 -10.82 17.56 52.12
C PRO A 26 -11.97 16.61 52.49
N GLY A 27 -13.12 16.77 51.82
CA GLY A 27 -14.26 15.86 52.04
C GLY A 27 -15.64 16.33 51.58
N LYS A 28 -15.78 17.55 51.04
CA LYS A 28 -17.05 18.02 50.47
C LYS A 28 -16.98 18.05 48.95
N SER A 29 -18.03 17.55 48.30
CA SER A 29 -18.25 17.68 46.86
C SER A 29 -18.50 19.15 46.50
N GLY A 30 -17.45 19.96 46.48
CA GLY A 30 -17.55 21.35 46.05
C GLY A 30 -17.71 21.46 44.54
N GLU A 31 -18.24 22.59 44.11
CA GLU A 31 -18.51 22.90 42.72
C GLU A 31 -17.21 23.04 41.91
N PHE A 32 -17.30 22.78 40.60
CA PHE A 32 -16.18 22.81 39.66
C PHE A 32 -15.30 24.06 39.84
N GLU A 33 -15.92 25.24 39.91
CA GLU A 33 -15.25 26.54 39.96
C GLU A 33 -14.43 26.72 41.25
N GLN A 34 -14.88 26.13 42.35
CA GLN A 34 -14.21 26.29 43.65
C GLN A 34 -13.06 25.30 43.83
N ASN A 35 -13.29 24.04 43.47
CA ASN A 35 -12.40 22.96 43.90
C ASN A 35 -11.56 22.36 42.77
N VAL A 36 -12.05 22.40 41.52
CA VAL A 36 -11.40 21.72 40.39
C VAL A 36 -10.75 22.71 39.44
N LEU A 37 -11.42 23.81 39.12
CA LEU A 37 -10.91 24.84 38.22
C LEU A 37 -9.55 25.41 38.69
N PRO A 38 -9.31 25.72 39.98
CA PRO A 38 -7.99 26.19 40.42
C PRO A 38 -6.87 25.17 40.17
N ILE A 39 -7.18 23.87 40.28
CA ILE A 39 -6.23 22.80 39.97
C ILE A 39 -5.89 22.82 38.47
N PHE A 40 -6.91 22.99 37.62
CA PHE A 40 -6.72 23.04 36.17
C PHE A 40 -6.02 24.32 35.73
N GLU A 41 -6.36 25.48 36.29
CA GLU A 41 -5.70 26.75 35.98
C GLU A 41 -4.20 26.73 36.28
N ALA A 42 -3.83 26.16 37.43
CA ALA A 42 -2.43 26.07 37.85
C ALA A 42 -1.61 25.05 37.03
N ASN A 43 -2.21 23.94 36.60
CA ASN A 43 -1.46 22.78 36.09
C ASN A 43 -1.75 22.40 34.64
N CYS A 44 -2.91 22.79 34.10
CA CYS A 44 -3.43 22.24 32.84
C CYS A 44 -3.75 23.30 31.79
N VAL A 45 -4.21 24.49 32.18
CA VAL A 45 -4.76 25.53 31.28
C VAL A 45 -3.71 26.15 30.35
N SER A 46 -2.42 26.08 30.69
CA SER A 46 -1.35 26.53 29.79
C SER A 46 -1.33 25.78 28.45
N CYS A 47 -1.74 24.50 28.47
CA CYS A 47 -1.84 23.65 27.27
C CYS A 47 -3.29 23.31 26.89
N HIS A 48 -4.23 23.40 27.84
CA HIS A 48 -5.64 23.05 27.68
C HIS A 48 -6.54 24.21 28.13
N GLY A 49 -6.32 25.41 27.61
CA GLY A 49 -7.07 26.62 27.96
C GLY A 49 -7.64 27.32 26.73
N ARG A 50 -8.33 28.45 26.92
CA ARG A 50 -8.90 29.23 25.80
C ARG A 50 -7.88 29.64 24.73
N ALA A 51 -6.66 30.00 25.15
CA ALA A 51 -5.59 30.46 24.26
C ALA A 51 -4.90 29.33 23.49
N LEU A 52 -4.75 28.15 24.11
CA LEU A 52 -4.13 26.97 23.51
C LEU A 52 -4.92 25.73 23.94
N LYS A 53 -5.57 25.07 22.97
CA LYS A 53 -6.42 23.89 23.18
C LYS A 53 -5.74 22.65 22.62
N LEU A 54 -4.64 22.23 23.25
CA LEU A 54 -3.93 21.02 22.83
C LEU A 54 -4.91 19.84 22.89
N LYS A 55 -4.96 19.05 21.82
CA LYS A 55 -5.95 17.97 21.66
C LYS A 55 -7.41 18.46 21.74
N GLU A 56 -7.67 19.69 21.29
CA GLU A 56 -8.97 20.38 21.30
C GLU A 56 -9.67 20.48 22.66
N LEU A 57 -8.95 20.18 23.75
CA LEU A 57 -9.49 20.15 25.10
C LEU A 57 -9.33 21.51 25.78
N ASP A 58 -10.41 22.00 26.39
CA ASP A 58 -10.44 23.26 27.14
C ASP A 58 -10.86 22.98 28.60
N LEU A 59 -9.90 23.03 29.51
CA LEU A 59 -10.08 22.84 30.95
C LEU A 59 -10.25 24.15 31.72
N SER A 60 -10.29 25.30 31.02
CA SER A 60 -10.44 26.63 31.65
C SER A 60 -11.88 27.03 31.94
N SER A 61 -12.85 26.15 31.69
CA SER A 61 -14.26 26.37 32.01
C SER A 61 -15.02 25.07 32.12
N PHE A 62 -16.08 25.03 32.93
CA PHE A 62 -16.93 23.84 33.10
C PHE A 62 -17.49 23.35 31.75
N ALA A 63 -18.00 24.27 30.93
CA ALA A 63 -18.50 23.97 29.60
C ALA A 63 -17.43 23.33 28.68
N GLY A 64 -16.18 23.79 28.78
CA GLY A 64 -15.07 23.21 28.03
C GLY A 64 -14.72 21.79 28.48
N VAL A 65 -14.69 21.55 29.80
CA VAL A 65 -14.43 20.23 30.39
C VAL A 65 -15.50 19.23 29.97
N MET A 66 -16.78 19.63 30.04
CA MET A 66 -17.91 18.79 29.65
C MET A 66 -18.00 18.57 28.14
N LYS A 67 -17.54 19.53 27.32
CA LYS A 67 -17.42 19.35 25.86
C LYS A 67 -16.38 18.29 25.50
N GLY A 68 -15.32 18.16 26.29
CA GLY A 68 -14.22 17.23 26.02
C GLY A 68 -13.21 17.75 24.99
N GLY A 69 -12.46 16.83 24.37
CA GLY A 69 -11.42 17.16 23.39
C GLY A 69 -11.48 16.28 22.13
N GLU A 70 -10.38 16.25 21.38
CA GLU A 70 -10.18 15.52 20.11
C GLU A 70 -10.62 14.04 20.21
N ALA A 71 -10.48 13.45 21.40
CA ALA A 71 -10.81 12.05 21.64
C ALA A 71 -12.19 11.81 22.28
N GLY A 72 -13.06 12.84 22.29
CA GLY A 72 -14.40 12.76 22.88
C GLY A 72 -14.48 13.33 24.31
N PRO A 73 -15.55 13.01 25.06
CA PRO A 73 -15.75 13.43 26.43
C PRO A 73 -14.57 13.03 27.32
N VAL A 74 -14.16 13.92 28.22
CA VAL A 74 -13.08 13.62 29.19
C VAL A 74 -13.59 13.36 30.60
N VAL A 75 -14.83 13.75 30.88
CA VAL A 75 -15.52 13.50 32.15
C VAL A 75 -16.85 12.80 31.85
N THR A 76 -17.08 11.68 32.54
CA THR A 76 -18.36 11.00 32.63
C THR A 76 -18.87 11.23 34.06
N PRO A 77 -19.87 12.12 34.26
CA PRO A 77 -20.40 12.42 35.58
C PRO A 77 -20.84 11.14 36.32
N GLY A 78 -20.41 10.99 37.56
CA GLY A 78 -20.72 9.85 38.44
C GLY A 78 -19.73 8.69 38.33
N THR A 79 -18.93 8.58 37.27
CA THR A 79 -18.03 7.44 37.05
C THR A 79 -16.57 7.88 36.78
N PRO A 80 -15.76 8.14 37.84
CA PRO A 80 -14.35 8.52 37.66
C PRO A 80 -13.55 7.48 36.88
N GLN A 81 -13.83 6.19 37.07
CA GLN A 81 -13.11 5.10 36.42
C GLN A 81 -13.36 5.05 34.92
N GLU A 82 -14.47 5.61 34.42
CA GLU A 82 -14.77 5.79 32.99
C GLU A 82 -14.35 7.18 32.47
N SER A 83 -14.05 8.10 33.38
CA SER A 83 -13.61 9.45 33.06
C SER A 83 -12.14 9.48 32.68
N ARG A 84 -11.86 9.68 31.39
CA ARG A 84 -10.50 9.74 30.85
C ARG A 84 -9.63 10.80 31.55
N LEU A 85 -10.21 11.93 31.93
CA LEU A 85 -9.50 12.98 32.67
C LEU A 85 -8.91 12.42 33.97
N TYR A 86 -9.72 11.69 34.75
CA TYR A 86 -9.29 11.07 35.99
C TYR A 86 -8.21 10.01 35.75
N GLN A 87 -8.41 9.11 34.78
CA GLN A 87 -7.41 8.09 34.45
C GLN A 87 -6.03 8.67 34.08
N MET A 88 -6.00 9.83 33.41
CA MET A 88 -4.76 10.47 32.99
C MET A 88 -4.01 11.13 34.14
N VAL A 89 -4.74 11.75 35.08
CA VAL A 89 -4.11 12.38 36.25
C VAL A 89 -3.74 11.35 37.33
N GLU A 90 -4.55 10.30 37.52
CA GLU A 90 -4.28 9.21 38.47
C GLU A 90 -2.99 8.45 38.10
N LYS A 91 -2.77 8.20 36.81
CA LYS A 91 -1.56 7.53 36.30
C LYS A 91 -0.33 8.45 36.24
N GLY A 92 -0.46 9.71 36.68
CA GLY A 92 0.61 10.71 36.57
C GLY A 92 1.00 11.05 35.13
N ALA A 93 0.16 10.71 34.14
CA ALA A 93 0.44 10.98 32.73
C ALA A 93 0.21 12.46 32.36
N MET A 94 -0.56 13.18 33.17
CA MET A 94 -0.80 14.61 33.07
C MET A 94 -0.57 15.33 34.41
N PRO A 95 0.04 16.53 34.41
CA PRO A 95 0.47 17.31 33.25
C PRO A 95 1.79 16.78 32.62
N LYS A 96 1.79 16.63 31.28
CA LYS A 96 2.91 16.03 30.54
C LYS A 96 4.16 16.91 30.58
N GLY A 97 5.27 16.37 31.11
CA GLY A 97 6.53 17.10 31.27
C GLY A 97 6.56 18.07 32.46
N GLY A 98 5.46 18.13 33.23
CA GLY A 98 5.38 18.85 34.51
C GLY A 98 5.42 17.89 35.71
N LYS A 99 5.27 18.45 36.92
CA LYS A 99 5.09 17.64 38.14
C LYS A 99 3.70 16.99 38.12
N PRO A 100 3.55 15.69 38.43
CA PRO A 100 2.24 15.08 38.63
C PRO A 100 1.41 15.82 39.68
N LEU A 101 0.08 15.80 39.53
CA LEU A 101 -0.82 16.34 40.55
C LEU A 101 -0.61 15.61 41.89
N SER A 102 -0.79 16.32 43.01
CA SER A 102 -0.72 15.69 44.32
C SER A 102 -1.86 14.69 44.52
N THR A 103 -1.69 13.72 45.42
CA THR A 103 -2.74 12.76 45.80
C THR A 103 -4.05 13.46 46.19
N ASP A 104 -3.96 14.61 46.88
CA ASP A 104 -5.13 15.38 47.31
C ASP A 104 -5.83 16.06 46.13
N GLN A 105 -5.07 16.56 45.14
CA GLN A 105 -5.63 17.14 43.92
C GLN A 105 -6.33 16.08 43.07
N VAL A 106 -5.71 14.90 42.93
CA VAL A 106 -6.33 13.76 42.22
C VAL A 106 -7.59 13.29 42.94
N ALA A 107 -7.57 13.19 44.27
CA ALA A 107 -8.75 12.86 45.08
C ALA A 107 -9.85 13.91 44.92
N THR A 108 -9.51 15.19 44.89
CA THR A 108 -10.48 16.29 44.67
C THR A 108 -11.19 16.16 43.33
N ILE A 109 -10.44 15.88 42.25
CA ILE A 109 -11.00 15.64 40.92
C ILE A 109 -11.89 14.39 40.93
N ARG A 110 -11.46 13.32 41.58
CA ARG A 110 -12.22 12.07 41.70
C ARG A 110 -13.57 12.30 42.38
N THR A 111 -13.56 12.91 43.57
CA THR A 111 -14.75 13.16 44.37
C THR A 111 -15.72 14.09 43.65
N TRP A 112 -15.22 15.09 42.93
CA TRP A 112 -16.05 15.94 42.09
C TRP A 112 -16.75 15.15 40.99
N ILE A 113 -16.06 14.25 40.30
CA ILE A 113 -16.67 13.39 39.27
C ILE A 113 -17.68 12.42 39.89
N GLU A 114 -17.32 11.75 40.98
CA GLU A 114 -18.19 10.84 41.77
C GLU A 114 -19.50 11.55 42.18
N ALA A 115 -19.42 12.83 42.55
CA ALA A 115 -20.57 13.66 42.91
C ALA A 115 -21.41 14.14 41.72
N GLY A 116 -21.16 13.63 40.50
CA GLY A 116 -21.90 14.02 39.30
C GLY A 116 -21.40 15.31 38.65
N ALA A 117 -20.15 15.70 38.93
CA ALA A 117 -19.51 16.90 38.37
C ALA A 117 -20.31 18.21 38.59
N PRO A 118 -20.65 18.58 39.84
CA PRO A 118 -21.43 19.80 40.13
C PRO A 118 -20.67 21.09 39.74
N SER A 119 -21.40 22.15 39.35
CA SER A 119 -20.86 23.47 38.95
C SER A 119 -21.81 24.61 39.34
N GLN A 120 -21.24 25.77 39.71
CA GLN A 120 -21.93 27.03 40.03
C GLN A 120 -22.58 27.68 38.83
N THR A 121 -21.95 27.55 37.66
CA THR A 121 -22.66 27.72 36.42
C THR A 121 -23.65 26.56 36.34
N LYS A 122 -24.87 26.77 36.86
CA LYS A 122 -26.04 26.01 36.41
C LYS A 122 -25.90 25.95 34.90
N ALA A 123 -25.62 24.77 34.35
CA ALA A 123 -25.87 24.53 32.94
C ALA A 123 -27.29 25.06 32.71
N ALA A 124 -27.39 26.10 31.90
CA ALA A 124 -28.60 26.90 31.78
C ALA A 124 -29.72 26.01 31.31
N ASP A 125 -30.48 25.43 32.25
CA ASP A 125 -31.36 24.30 31.99
C ASP A 125 -30.60 23.12 31.34
N THR A 126 -31.06 21.89 31.52
CA THR A 126 -30.89 20.92 30.42
C THR A 126 -31.86 21.34 29.33
N THR A 127 -31.63 22.51 28.70
CA THR A 127 -32.25 22.85 27.42
C THR A 127 -31.92 21.69 26.53
N GLN A 128 -32.96 21.07 25.96
CA GLN A 128 -32.87 20.02 24.94
C GLN A 128 -31.56 20.18 24.16
N VAL A 129 -30.65 19.19 24.26
CA VAL A 129 -29.38 19.22 23.52
C VAL A 129 -29.72 19.66 22.11
N HIS A 130 -29.21 20.84 21.70
CA HIS A 130 -29.50 21.39 20.39
C HIS A 130 -28.94 20.39 19.37
N VAL A 131 -29.84 19.71 18.65
CA VAL A 131 -29.46 18.66 17.70
C VAL A 131 -29.57 19.27 16.32
N THR A 132 -28.49 19.19 15.56
CA THR A 132 -28.39 19.68 14.18
C THR A 132 -28.31 18.52 13.18
N GLU A 133 -28.32 18.85 11.90
CA GLU A 133 -28.08 17.89 10.82
C GLU A 133 -26.74 17.14 11.02
N ASP A 134 -25.70 17.82 11.51
CA ASP A 134 -24.38 17.21 11.76
C ASP A 134 -24.42 16.07 12.81
N ASP A 135 -25.41 16.09 13.71
CA ASP A 135 -25.61 15.06 14.75
C ASP A 135 -26.43 13.86 14.26
N VAL A 136 -27.13 14.00 13.13
CA VAL A 136 -28.09 13.01 12.61
C VAL A 136 -27.66 12.41 11.28
N GLN A 137 -27.11 13.22 10.37
CA GLN A 137 -26.71 12.79 9.05
C GLN A 137 -25.72 11.62 9.08
N PRO A 138 -24.67 11.59 9.95
CA PRO A 138 -23.78 10.43 10.05
C PRO A 138 -24.50 9.13 10.43
N ILE A 139 -25.54 9.20 11.27
CA ILE A 139 -26.36 8.03 11.65
C ILE A 139 -27.09 7.51 10.41
N LEU A 140 -27.72 8.40 9.64
CA LEU A 140 -28.47 8.02 8.44
C LEU A 140 -27.56 7.47 7.33
N LEU A 141 -26.37 8.06 7.15
CA LEU A 141 -25.34 7.54 6.25
C LEU A 141 -24.88 6.13 6.67
N LEU A 142 -24.70 5.88 7.96
CA LEU A 142 -24.23 4.58 8.44
C LEU A 142 -25.32 3.49 8.39
N ARG A 143 -26.58 3.85 8.65
CA ARG A 143 -27.68 2.90 8.87
C ARG A 143 -28.62 2.74 7.68
N CYS A 144 -28.75 3.76 6.82
CA CYS A 144 -29.88 3.85 5.88
C CYS A 144 -29.46 4.02 4.41
N THR A 145 -28.36 4.71 4.11
CA THR A 145 -27.95 4.94 2.71
C THR A 145 -27.48 3.72 1.91
N PRO A 146 -27.13 2.55 2.51
CA PRO A 146 -26.94 1.35 1.71
C PRO A 146 -28.16 0.95 0.85
N CYS A 147 -29.38 1.37 1.23
CA CYS A 147 -30.61 1.13 0.47
C CYS A 147 -31.34 2.44 0.03
N HIS A 148 -31.13 3.54 0.75
CA HIS A 148 -31.78 4.84 0.53
C HIS A 148 -30.75 5.97 0.35
N GLY A 149 -29.77 5.77 -0.53
CA GLY A 149 -28.73 6.75 -0.85
C GLY A 149 -28.85 7.32 -2.27
N LEU A 150 -27.83 8.04 -2.74
CA LEU A 150 -27.87 8.74 -4.02
C LEU A 150 -28.15 7.83 -5.22
N ARG A 151 -27.44 6.70 -5.32
CA ARG A 151 -27.52 5.77 -6.48
C ARG A 151 -28.54 4.66 -6.30
N ARG A 152 -28.80 4.25 -5.06
CA ARG A 152 -29.82 3.25 -4.71
C ARG A 152 -30.89 3.90 -3.86
N GLN A 153 -32.08 4.08 -4.45
CA GLN A 153 -33.21 4.77 -3.84
C GLN A 153 -34.41 3.82 -3.73
N GLU A 154 -34.36 2.87 -2.80
CA GLU A 154 -35.52 1.99 -2.57
C GLU A 154 -36.74 2.82 -2.15
N GLY A 155 -37.90 2.50 -2.72
CA GLY A 155 -39.10 3.32 -2.55
C GLY A 155 -38.98 4.73 -3.14
N GLY A 156 -37.97 5.02 -3.98
CA GLY A 156 -37.68 6.35 -4.50
C GLY A 156 -37.21 7.34 -3.43
N LEU A 157 -36.67 6.84 -2.31
CA LEU A 157 -36.23 7.65 -1.17
C LEU A 157 -34.71 7.81 -1.17
N ASP A 158 -34.26 9.05 -0.98
CA ASP A 158 -32.86 9.41 -0.75
C ASP A 158 -32.72 10.11 0.61
N LEU A 159 -31.89 9.55 1.49
CA LEU A 159 -31.58 10.05 2.83
C LEU A 159 -30.19 10.68 2.92
N HIS A 160 -29.58 11.00 1.78
CA HIS A 160 -28.24 11.55 1.70
C HIS A 160 -28.15 13.02 2.11
N THR A 161 -29.22 13.79 1.88
CA THR A 161 -29.27 15.22 2.19
C THR A 161 -30.61 15.58 2.82
N ARG A 162 -30.63 16.59 3.69
CA ARG A 162 -31.87 17.15 4.23
C ARG A 162 -32.88 17.52 3.13
N THR A 163 -32.42 18.12 2.03
CA THR A 163 -33.26 18.47 0.87
C THR A 163 -33.96 17.25 0.27
N ALA A 164 -33.24 16.13 0.11
CA ALA A 164 -33.83 14.89 -0.38
C ALA A 164 -34.84 14.29 0.60
N MET A 165 -34.57 14.36 1.91
CA MET A 165 -35.50 13.91 2.94
C MET A 165 -36.82 14.70 2.94
N LEU A 166 -36.74 16.02 2.72
CA LEU A 166 -37.89 16.90 2.60
C LEU A 166 -38.71 16.59 1.34
N LYS A 167 -38.07 16.20 0.23
CA LYS A 167 -38.76 15.74 -0.97
C LYS A 167 -39.50 14.41 -0.73
N GLY A 168 -38.91 13.53 0.07
CA GLY A 168 -39.47 12.21 0.39
C GLY A 168 -39.41 11.22 -0.77
N GLY A 169 -40.11 10.09 -0.61
CA GLY A 169 -40.17 9.01 -1.60
C GLY A 169 -41.59 8.73 -2.09
N LYS A 170 -41.79 7.57 -2.74
CA LYS A 170 -43.09 7.12 -3.26
C LYS A 170 -44.18 7.01 -2.18
N SER A 171 -43.79 6.83 -0.92
CA SER A 171 -44.71 6.74 0.22
C SER A 171 -45.06 8.10 0.85
N GLY A 172 -44.52 9.21 0.32
CA GLY A 172 -44.71 10.57 0.83
C GLY A 172 -43.46 11.16 1.48
N LEU A 173 -43.66 12.25 2.23
CA LEU A 173 -42.59 13.01 2.88
C LEU A 173 -41.86 12.15 3.93
N ALA A 174 -40.55 12.01 3.79
CA ALA A 174 -39.75 11.28 4.78
C ALA A 174 -39.57 12.09 6.07
N LEU A 175 -39.37 13.40 5.92
CA LEU A 175 -39.12 14.36 6.98
C LEU A 175 -40.17 15.48 6.96
N VAL A 176 -40.82 15.73 8.11
CA VAL A 176 -41.68 16.89 8.36
C VAL A 176 -41.11 17.69 9.53
N PRO A 177 -40.43 18.82 9.28
CA PRO A 177 -39.83 19.65 10.32
C PRO A 177 -40.80 20.01 11.45
N GLY A 178 -40.37 19.85 12.70
CA GLY A 178 -41.14 20.13 13.91
C GLY A 178 -42.13 19.02 14.29
N LYS A 179 -42.39 18.07 13.39
CA LYS A 179 -43.48 17.09 13.55
C LYS A 179 -42.98 15.64 13.44
N PRO A 180 -42.36 15.09 14.49
CA PRO A 180 -41.82 13.73 14.47
C PRO A 180 -42.91 12.68 14.23
N ASP A 181 -44.12 12.87 14.75
CA ASP A 181 -45.20 11.89 14.60
C ASP A 181 -45.87 11.92 13.21
N GLU A 182 -45.66 12.99 12.43
CA GLU A 182 -46.08 13.07 11.02
C GLU A 182 -44.98 12.55 10.07
N SER A 183 -43.71 12.57 10.50
CA SER A 183 -42.55 12.16 9.71
C SER A 183 -42.48 10.64 9.49
N LEU A 184 -42.48 10.19 8.24
CA LEU A 184 -42.45 8.75 7.92
C LEU A 184 -41.17 8.07 8.42
N ILE A 185 -40.03 8.75 8.39
CA ILE A 185 -38.77 8.19 8.89
C ILE A 185 -38.92 7.76 10.36
N VAL A 186 -39.51 8.61 11.21
CA VAL A 186 -39.73 8.31 12.64
C VAL A 186 -40.68 7.13 12.82
N LYS A 187 -41.77 7.07 12.04
CA LYS A 187 -42.73 5.95 12.10
C LYS A 187 -42.04 4.61 11.81
N LYS A 188 -41.24 4.55 10.73
CA LYS A 188 -40.52 3.34 10.32
C LYS A 188 -39.40 2.95 11.29
N LEU A 189 -38.69 3.94 11.85
CA LEU A 189 -37.68 3.71 12.88
C LEU A 189 -38.31 3.15 14.17
N ARG A 190 -39.42 3.72 14.64
CA ARG A 190 -40.11 3.26 15.87
C ARG A 190 -40.79 1.90 15.71
N SER A 191 -41.36 1.59 14.55
CA SER A 191 -41.95 0.26 14.30
C SER A 191 -40.89 -0.83 14.10
N GLY A 192 -39.62 -0.44 13.88
CA GLY A 192 -38.53 -1.36 13.60
C GLY A 192 -38.61 -2.01 12.22
N GLU A 193 -39.42 -1.44 11.31
CA GLU A 193 -39.48 -1.81 9.90
C GLU A 193 -38.22 -1.39 9.15
N MET A 194 -37.59 -0.28 9.55
CA MET A 194 -36.35 0.23 8.94
C MET A 194 -35.30 0.58 10.00
N PRO A 195 -34.03 0.16 9.82
CA PRO A 195 -33.60 -0.91 8.90
C PRO A 195 -34.29 -2.25 9.22
N PRO A 196 -34.59 -3.10 8.21
CA PRO A 196 -35.32 -4.35 8.40
C PRO A 196 -34.57 -5.32 9.33
N LYS A 197 -35.30 -6.26 9.96
CA LYS A 197 -34.68 -7.28 10.85
C LYS A 197 -33.78 -8.27 10.11
N GLN A 198 -34.07 -8.55 8.85
CA GLN A 198 -33.39 -9.54 8.02
C GLN A 198 -32.73 -8.86 6.81
N GLY A 199 -31.64 -9.42 6.30
CA GLY A 199 -30.94 -8.94 5.11
C GLY A 199 -29.97 -7.78 5.33
N LEU A 200 -29.72 -7.36 6.58
CA LEU A 200 -28.75 -6.28 6.87
C LEU A 200 -27.31 -6.69 6.57
N ASP A 201 -26.97 -7.97 6.74
CA ASP A 201 -25.66 -8.52 6.40
C ASP A 201 -25.40 -8.42 4.89
N ASP A 202 -26.44 -8.55 4.06
CA ASP A 202 -26.32 -8.50 2.59
C ASP A 202 -25.97 -7.08 2.08
N VAL A 203 -26.13 -6.05 2.92
CA VAL A 203 -25.76 -4.66 2.63
C VAL A 203 -24.74 -4.09 3.63
N SER A 204 -24.14 -4.96 4.44
CA SER A 204 -23.10 -4.65 5.43
C SER A 204 -23.44 -3.48 6.36
N THR A 205 -24.67 -3.43 6.87
CA THR A 205 -25.11 -2.44 7.87
C THR A 205 -25.59 -3.09 9.16
N LYS A 206 -25.73 -2.31 10.23
CA LYS A 206 -26.17 -2.76 11.55
C LYS A 206 -27.53 -2.12 11.89
N ARG A 207 -28.25 -2.71 12.85
CA ARG A 207 -29.52 -2.13 13.33
C ARG A 207 -29.27 -0.75 13.94
N ILE A 208 -30.20 0.15 13.71
CA ILE A 208 -30.23 1.43 14.42
C ILE A 208 -30.58 1.19 15.89
N THR A 209 -29.88 1.89 16.78
CA THR A 209 -30.02 1.78 18.23
C THR A 209 -31.08 2.74 18.75
N ARG A 210 -31.59 2.49 19.97
CA ARG A 210 -32.57 3.38 20.59
C ARG A 210 -32.05 4.83 20.77
N PRO A 211 -30.82 5.06 21.24
CA PRO A 211 -30.26 6.42 21.33
C PRO A 211 -30.15 7.13 19.98
N GLU A 212 -29.78 6.41 18.91
CA GLU A 212 -29.75 6.96 17.55
C GLU A 212 -31.16 7.37 17.09
N ILE A 213 -32.19 6.55 17.35
CA ILE A 213 -33.59 6.90 17.06
C ILE A 213 -34.01 8.14 17.83
N ASP A 214 -33.73 8.20 19.13
CA ASP A 214 -34.10 9.34 19.98
C ASP A 214 -33.40 10.64 19.52
N ARG A 215 -32.16 10.55 19.01
CA ARG A 215 -31.43 11.67 18.40
C ARG A 215 -32.13 12.17 17.14
N VAL A 216 -32.50 11.28 16.21
CA VAL A 216 -33.26 11.62 14.99
C VAL A 216 -34.59 12.28 15.35
N VAL A 217 -35.33 11.72 16.32
CA VAL A 217 -36.62 12.27 16.77
C VAL A 217 -36.44 13.67 17.37
N SER A 218 -35.39 13.88 18.18
CA SER A 218 -35.09 15.19 18.78
C SER A 218 -34.79 16.23 17.72
N TRP A 219 -33.95 15.92 16.74
CA TRP A 219 -33.64 16.80 15.62
C TRP A 219 -34.89 17.23 14.85
N ILE A 220 -35.76 16.28 14.50
CA ILE A 220 -37.00 16.57 13.79
C ILE A 220 -37.91 17.45 14.64
N ARG A 221 -38.06 17.16 15.93
CA ARG A 221 -38.86 17.98 16.86
C ARG A 221 -38.35 19.42 16.94
N GLN A 222 -37.05 19.64 16.86
CA GLN A 222 -36.42 20.96 16.86
C GLN A 222 -36.53 21.70 15.51
N GLY A 223 -37.31 21.18 14.55
CA GLY A 223 -37.45 21.79 13.22
C GLY A 223 -36.42 21.29 12.20
N ALA A 224 -35.71 20.20 12.50
CA ALA A 224 -34.62 19.68 11.68
C ALA A 224 -33.62 20.78 11.27
N PRO A 225 -33.01 21.48 12.25
CA PRO A 225 -32.09 22.58 11.96
C PRO A 225 -30.86 22.07 11.19
N GLU A 226 -30.37 22.90 10.28
CA GLU A 226 -29.20 22.61 9.44
C GLU A 226 -27.91 22.56 10.27
N GLY A 227 -26.92 21.87 9.72
CA GLY A 227 -25.57 21.78 10.27
C GLY A 227 -24.76 23.05 10.05
N LYS A 228 -23.51 23.03 10.52
CA LYS A 228 -22.56 24.10 10.22
C LYS A 228 -22.02 23.93 8.80
N PRO A 229 -21.61 25.02 8.12
CA PRO A 229 -20.83 24.90 6.89
C PRO A 229 -19.59 24.04 7.12
N ALA A 230 -19.24 23.25 6.10
CA ALA A 230 -18.03 22.43 6.14
C ALA A 230 -16.78 23.28 6.43
N ASP A 231 -15.86 22.74 7.24
CA ASP A 231 -14.56 23.36 7.51
C ASP A 231 -13.64 23.23 6.28
N ALA A 232 -13.89 24.08 5.28
CA ALA A 232 -13.09 24.18 4.08
C ALA A 232 -11.68 24.72 4.39
N GLN A 233 -10.67 24.19 3.70
CA GLN A 233 -9.31 24.72 3.80
C GLN A 233 -9.20 26.03 3.01
N ASP A 234 -9.15 27.13 3.76
CA ASP A 234 -8.93 28.48 3.23
C ASP A 234 -7.60 29.06 3.73
N THR A 235 -7.44 30.38 3.64
CA THR A 235 -6.22 31.09 4.02
C THR A 235 -6.17 31.45 5.51
N ARG A 236 -7.13 30.99 6.32
CA ARG A 236 -7.09 31.26 7.78
C ARG A 236 -5.95 30.45 8.41
N PRO A 237 -5.19 31.04 9.35
CA PRO A 237 -4.15 30.32 10.07
C PRO A 237 -4.70 29.09 10.78
N ASP A 238 -4.03 27.96 10.59
CA ASP A 238 -4.39 26.72 11.26
C ASP A 238 -3.87 26.74 12.71
N PRO A 239 -4.71 26.57 13.74
CA PRO A 239 -4.31 26.71 15.14
C PRO A 239 -3.34 25.63 15.64
N LEU A 240 -3.15 24.54 14.87
CA LEU A 240 -2.26 23.43 15.21
C LEU A 240 -1.01 23.40 14.32
N VAL A 241 -0.87 24.34 13.38
CA VAL A 241 0.28 24.46 12.48
C VAL A 241 0.82 25.88 12.51
N SER A 242 2.01 26.05 13.10
CA SER A 242 2.68 27.36 13.21
C SER A 242 3.61 27.65 12.03
N ASP A 243 3.98 28.92 11.85
CA ASP A 243 5.01 29.30 10.85
C ASP A 243 6.37 28.62 11.13
N LYS A 244 6.69 28.38 12.40
CA LYS A 244 7.89 27.62 12.80
C LYS A 244 7.84 26.18 12.29
N ASP A 245 6.66 25.56 12.28
CA ASP A 245 6.50 24.22 11.74
C ASP A 245 6.82 24.17 10.24
N ARG A 246 6.43 25.20 9.49
CA ARG A 246 6.70 25.37 8.04
C ARG A 246 8.17 25.62 7.71
N GLN A 247 8.95 26.08 8.69
CA GLN A 247 10.40 26.29 8.54
C GLN A 247 11.20 24.98 8.63
N PHE A 248 10.57 23.83 8.89
CA PHE A 248 11.27 22.56 8.81
C PHE A 248 11.80 22.31 7.38
N TRP A 249 13.04 21.83 7.25
CA TRP A 249 13.78 21.80 5.98
C TRP A 249 13.00 21.15 4.83
N ALA A 250 12.28 20.05 5.12
CA ALA A 250 11.53 19.29 4.12
C ALA A 250 10.20 19.93 3.72
N PHE A 251 9.69 20.89 4.49
CA PHE A 251 8.41 21.56 4.23
C PHE A 251 8.58 22.90 3.51
N GLN A 252 9.83 23.32 3.30
CA GLN A 252 10.17 24.49 2.49
C GLN A 252 10.36 24.08 1.03
N PRO A 253 9.93 24.90 0.05
CA PRO A 253 10.25 24.67 -1.36
C PRO A 253 11.76 24.49 -1.60
N PRO A 254 12.19 23.57 -2.48
CA PRO A 254 13.61 23.38 -2.78
C PRO A 254 14.21 24.61 -3.45
N LYS A 255 15.45 24.94 -3.10
CA LYS A 255 16.19 26.08 -3.67
C LYS A 255 17.40 25.56 -4.43
N GLN A 256 17.69 26.12 -5.60
CA GLN A 256 18.87 25.75 -6.36
C GLN A 256 20.14 26.29 -5.66
N PRO A 257 20.98 25.43 -5.05
CA PRO A 257 22.18 25.90 -4.38
C PRO A 257 23.31 26.17 -5.37
N GLN A 258 24.28 26.99 -4.97
CA GLN A 258 25.50 27.20 -5.75
C GLN A 258 26.35 25.94 -5.75
N ILE A 259 26.94 25.62 -6.91
CA ILE A 259 27.85 24.47 -7.04
C ILE A 259 29.13 24.76 -6.24
N PRO A 260 29.55 23.88 -5.30
CA PRO A 260 30.73 24.12 -4.47
C PRO A 260 32.03 24.16 -5.28
N ALA A 261 32.95 25.03 -4.87
CA ALA A 261 34.32 24.99 -5.35
C ALA A 261 35.12 23.91 -4.62
N VAL A 262 35.73 22.98 -5.36
CA VAL A 262 36.47 21.83 -4.82
C VAL A 262 37.93 21.82 -5.30
N LYS A 263 38.81 21.15 -4.55
CA LYS A 263 40.24 21.01 -4.84
C LYS A 263 40.50 19.93 -5.90
N ASN A 264 39.85 18.78 -5.78
CA ASN A 264 39.98 17.62 -6.67
C ASN A 264 39.14 17.78 -7.95
N ARG A 265 39.39 18.85 -8.71
CA ARG A 265 38.64 19.20 -9.93
C ARG A 265 38.75 18.16 -11.04
N ASP A 266 39.85 17.40 -11.06
CA ASP A 266 40.09 16.30 -11.98
C ASP A 266 39.07 15.16 -11.84
N ARG A 267 38.41 15.05 -10.67
CA ARG A 267 37.35 14.06 -10.43
C ARG A 267 35.94 14.60 -10.67
N VAL A 268 35.77 15.84 -11.11
CA VAL A 268 34.45 16.42 -11.38
C VAL A 268 34.06 16.20 -12.83
N ARG A 269 33.08 15.32 -13.09
CA ARG A 269 32.46 15.14 -14.43
C ARG A 269 31.18 15.96 -14.57
N ASN A 270 30.41 16.04 -13.50
CA ASN A 270 29.23 16.89 -13.42
C ASN A 270 29.04 17.43 -11.99
N SER A 271 28.00 18.25 -11.78
CA SER A 271 27.78 18.94 -10.51
C SER A 271 27.58 18.01 -9.31
N ILE A 272 27.10 16.77 -9.50
CA ILE A 272 26.95 15.78 -8.41
C ILE A 272 28.29 15.56 -7.72
N ASP A 273 29.35 15.39 -8.52
CA ASP A 273 30.69 15.12 -8.02
C ASP A 273 31.22 16.27 -7.16
N ALA A 274 30.92 17.52 -7.53
CA ALA A 274 31.34 18.70 -6.77
C ALA A 274 30.68 18.76 -5.38
N PHE A 275 29.38 18.44 -5.27
CA PHE A 275 28.70 18.40 -3.97
C PHE A 275 29.24 17.29 -3.06
N LEU A 276 29.51 16.09 -3.61
CA LEU A 276 30.07 14.99 -2.85
C LEU A 276 31.52 15.27 -2.43
N LEU A 277 32.36 15.76 -3.36
CA LEU A 277 33.75 16.11 -3.09
C LEU A 277 33.87 17.19 -2.01
N SER A 278 32.97 18.18 -1.98
CA SER A 278 32.99 19.19 -0.91
C SER A 278 32.92 18.57 0.49
N LYS A 279 32.09 17.53 0.69
CA LYS A 279 31.99 16.79 1.96
C LYS A 279 33.18 15.84 2.18
N LEU A 280 33.64 15.16 1.14
CA LEU A 280 34.79 14.24 1.21
C LEU A 280 36.10 14.98 1.54
N GLU A 281 36.36 16.11 0.88
CA GLU A 281 37.56 16.94 1.10
C GLU A 281 37.61 17.48 2.54
N ALA A 282 36.45 17.82 3.12
CA ALA A 282 36.36 18.20 4.53
C ALA A 282 36.75 17.06 5.51
N LYS A 283 36.78 15.81 5.03
CA LYS A 283 37.27 14.62 5.75
C LYS A 283 38.64 14.14 5.27
N GLY A 284 39.32 14.91 4.41
CA GLY A 284 40.60 14.51 3.82
C GLY A 284 40.48 13.34 2.84
N LEU A 285 39.29 13.09 2.31
CA LEU A 285 39.01 12.06 1.31
C LEU A 285 38.82 12.67 -0.08
N THR A 286 38.88 11.79 -1.09
CA THR A 286 38.48 12.05 -2.47
C THR A 286 37.67 10.84 -2.98
N LEU A 287 36.97 11.00 -4.10
CA LEU A 287 36.25 9.91 -4.76
C LEU A 287 37.22 8.74 -5.10
N ALA A 288 36.80 7.49 -4.90
CA ALA A 288 37.52 6.30 -5.34
C ALA A 288 37.81 6.33 -6.84
N PRO A 289 38.90 5.70 -7.32
CA PRO A 289 39.21 5.65 -8.75
C PRO A 289 38.09 4.99 -9.53
N ASP A 290 38.04 5.26 -10.82
CA ASP A 290 37.08 4.61 -11.71
C ASP A 290 37.31 3.10 -11.76
N VAL A 291 36.22 2.34 -11.87
CA VAL A 291 36.27 0.89 -12.04
C VAL A 291 36.54 0.49 -13.50
N SER A 292 36.87 -0.78 -13.75
CA SER A 292 37.13 -1.30 -15.09
C SER A 292 35.92 -1.11 -16.03
N LYS A 293 36.17 -1.04 -17.35
CA LYS A 293 35.08 -1.00 -18.36
C LYS A 293 34.12 -2.19 -18.23
N LEU A 294 34.63 -3.39 -17.94
CA LEU A 294 33.81 -4.60 -17.77
C LEU A 294 32.83 -4.46 -16.61
N THR A 295 33.31 -4.02 -15.45
CA THR A 295 32.46 -3.78 -14.27
C THR A 295 31.45 -2.65 -14.54
N LEU A 296 31.88 -1.56 -15.19
CA LEU A 296 30.97 -0.47 -15.56
C LEU A 296 29.84 -0.94 -16.48
N ALA A 297 30.14 -1.78 -17.47
CA ALA A 297 29.14 -2.36 -18.36
C ALA A 297 28.15 -3.24 -17.58
N ARG A 298 28.66 -4.20 -16.80
CA ARG A 298 27.82 -5.08 -15.98
C ARG A 298 26.89 -4.29 -15.05
N ARG A 299 27.43 -3.31 -14.33
CA ARG A 299 26.68 -2.45 -13.40
C ARG A 299 25.57 -1.67 -14.12
N ALA A 300 25.91 -1.00 -15.23
CA ALA A 300 24.95 -0.20 -15.99
C ALA A 300 23.81 -1.03 -16.59
N TYR A 301 24.13 -2.23 -17.10
CA TYR A 301 23.14 -3.16 -17.65
C TYR A 301 22.16 -3.65 -16.59
N PHE A 302 22.64 -4.03 -15.40
CA PHE A 302 21.75 -4.42 -14.30
C PHE A 302 20.91 -3.25 -13.80
N ASP A 303 21.50 -2.06 -13.63
CA ASP A 303 20.78 -0.90 -13.10
C ASP A 303 19.72 -0.39 -14.06
N LEU A 304 19.97 -0.41 -15.37
CA LEU A 304 19.02 0.12 -16.36
C LEU A 304 18.10 -0.93 -16.98
N THR A 305 18.51 -2.19 -17.09
CA THR A 305 17.69 -3.22 -17.80
C THR A 305 17.30 -4.39 -16.92
N GLY A 306 17.96 -4.57 -15.77
CA GLY A 306 17.75 -5.71 -14.86
C GLY A 306 18.29 -7.03 -15.40
N LEU A 307 19.09 -7.01 -16.47
CA LEU A 307 19.71 -8.17 -17.11
C LEU A 307 21.22 -7.94 -17.26
N PRO A 308 22.04 -9.02 -17.27
CA PRO A 308 23.45 -8.90 -17.63
C PRO A 308 23.60 -8.54 -19.11
N PRO A 309 24.71 -7.88 -19.52
CA PRO A 309 25.03 -7.71 -20.93
C PRO A 309 25.34 -9.05 -21.57
N THR A 310 24.97 -9.21 -22.83
CA THR A 310 25.45 -10.33 -23.66
C THR A 310 26.95 -10.18 -23.95
N PRO A 311 27.67 -11.28 -24.26
CA PRO A 311 29.09 -11.19 -24.62
C PRO A 311 29.35 -10.19 -25.74
N ASP A 312 28.52 -10.18 -26.79
CA ASP A 312 28.69 -9.28 -27.94
C ASP A 312 28.55 -7.81 -27.53
N GLU A 313 27.57 -7.48 -26.68
CA GLU A 313 27.39 -6.12 -26.17
C GLU A 313 28.59 -5.63 -25.34
N VAL A 314 29.24 -6.53 -24.59
CA VAL A 314 30.47 -6.18 -23.86
C VAL A 314 31.61 -5.95 -24.84
N HIS A 315 31.80 -6.81 -25.83
CA HIS A 315 32.85 -6.64 -26.85
C HIS A 315 32.66 -5.35 -27.66
N ASP A 316 31.43 -5.01 -28.04
CA ASP A 316 31.10 -3.76 -28.73
C ASP A 316 31.49 -2.54 -27.90
N PHE A 317 31.19 -2.53 -26.59
CA PHE A 317 31.55 -1.45 -25.70
C PHE A 317 33.08 -1.35 -25.47
N LEU A 318 33.77 -2.49 -25.37
CA LEU A 318 35.23 -2.51 -25.25
C LEU A 318 35.91 -2.03 -26.53
N GLY A 319 35.36 -2.37 -27.69
CA GLY A 319 35.83 -1.98 -29.02
C GLY A 319 35.61 -0.50 -29.35
N ASP A 320 34.62 0.15 -28.73
CA ASP A 320 34.37 1.57 -28.91
C ASP A 320 35.47 2.43 -28.23
N ARG A 321 36.23 3.13 -29.09
CA ARG A 321 37.33 4.03 -28.70
C ARG A 321 36.92 5.49 -28.63
N SER A 322 35.66 5.82 -28.87
CA SER A 322 35.17 7.19 -28.76
C SER A 322 35.24 7.69 -27.31
N PRO A 323 35.52 8.99 -27.08
CA PRO A 323 35.64 9.54 -25.73
C PRO A 323 34.32 9.50 -24.94
N ASP A 324 33.19 9.38 -25.64
CA ASP A 324 31.81 9.29 -25.14
C ASP A 324 31.22 7.88 -25.24
N ALA A 325 32.05 6.83 -25.39
CA ALA A 325 31.60 5.44 -25.54
C ALA A 325 30.68 4.97 -24.40
N TYR A 326 30.96 5.39 -23.16
CA TYR A 326 30.12 5.03 -22.02
C TYR A 326 28.77 5.75 -22.07
N GLU A 327 28.77 7.04 -22.36
CA GLU A 327 27.57 7.85 -22.50
C GLU A 327 26.66 7.27 -23.60
N LYS A 328 27.22 6.88 -24.75
CA LYS A 328 26.49 6.17 -25.81
C LYS A 328 25.91 4.85 -25.35
N MET A 329 26.64 4.07 -24.55
CA MET A 329 26.12 2.83 -23.95
C MET A 329 24.93 3.13 -23.04
N ILE A 330 25.03 4.12 -22.15
CA ILE A 330 23.93 4.55 -21.28
C ILE A 330 22.72 4.99 -22.10
N ASP A 331 22.93 5.78 -23.17
CA ASP A 331 21.85 6.24 -24.05
C ASP A 331 21.13 5.07 -24.74
N ARG A 332 21.87 4.05 -25.18
CA ARG A 332 21.27 2.79 -25.71
C ARG A 332 20.47 2.04 -24.64
N LEU A 333 20.98 1.93 -23.43
CA LEU A 333 20.29 1.25 -22.32
C LEU A 333 19.01 1.97 -21.90
N LEU A 334 19.03 3.30 -21.83
CA LEU A 334 17.85 4.13 -21.55
C LEU A 334 16.80 4.07 -22.67
N ALA A 335 17.22 3.87 -23.92
CA ALA A 335 16.34 3.65 -25.06
C ALA A 335 15.77 2.22 -25.12
N SER A 336 16.39 1.27 -24.40
CA SER A 336 15.96 -0.13 -24.40
C SER A 336 14.55 -0.27 -23.81
N PRO A 337 13.68 -1.11 -24.38
CA PRO A 337 12.37 -1.41 -23.79
C PRO A 337 12.47 -2.14 -22.43
N ARG A 338 13.64 -2.69 -22.11
CA ARG A 338 13.92 -3.34 -20.82
C ARG A 338 14.06 -2.31 -19.69
N TYR A 339 14.25 -1.03 -20.01
CA TYR A 339 14.29 0.06 -19.04
C TYR A 339 13.00 0.17 -18.23
N GLY A 340 11.86 0.25 -18.92
CA GLY A 340 10.55 0.34 -18.29
C GLY A 340 10.18 -0.91 -17.49
N GLU A 341 10.71 -2.07 -17.84
CA GLU A 341 10.53 -3.31 -17.07
C GLU A 341 11.32 -3.27 -15.77
N ARG A 342 12.57 -2.77 -15.81
CA ARG A 342 13.42 -2.63 -14.63
C ARG A 342 12.87 -1.58 -13.66
N TRP A 343 12.73 -0.34 -14.12
CA TRP A 343 12.29 0.77 -13.26
C TRP A 343 10.79 0.76 -13.00
N GLY A 344 10.00 0.09 -13.85
CA GLY A 344 8.59 -0.15 -13.59
C GLY A 344 8.38 -1.04 -12.37
N ARG A 345 9.27 -2.01 -12.11
CA ARG A 345 9.17 -2.86 -10.92
C ARG A 345 9.24 -2.04 -9.62
N ASP A 346 10.16 -1.10 -9.55
CA ASP A 346 10.31 -0.24 -8.36
C ASP A 346 9.07 0.65 -8.15
N TRP A 347 8.46 1.14 -9.24
CA TRP A 347 7.19 1.85 -9.16
C TRP A 347 6.02 0.95 -8.73
N LEU A 348 5.99 -0.30 -9.17
CA LEU A 348 4.93 -1.25 -8.82
C LEU A 348 4.99 -1.65 -7.35
N ASP A 349 6.19 -1.78 -6.80
CA ASP A 349 6.39 -1.95 -5.36
C ASP A 349 5.82 -0.77 -4.56
N LEU A 350 6.11 0.45 -5.02
CA LEU A 350 5.61 1.69 -4.42
C LEU A 350 4.07 1.75 -4.42
N ALA A 351 3.47 1.36 -5.54
CA ALA A 351 2.03 1.32 -5.73
C ALA A 351 1.34 0.18 -4.94
N GLY A 352 2.09 -0.75 -4.35
CA GLY A 352 1.50 -1.93 -3.70
C GLY A 352 0.89 -2.93 -4.68
N TYR A 353 1.40 -2.97 -5.92
CA TYR A 353 0.89 -3.82 -6.99
C TYR A 353 0.89 -5.29 -6.61
N ALA A 354 -0.25 -5.94 -6.85
CA ALA A 354 -0.38 -7.39 -6.82
C ALA A 354 -1.42 -7.81 -7.87
N ASP A 355 -1.27 -9.02 -8.41
CA ASP A 355 -2.24 -9.67 -9.29
C ASP A 355 -3.42 -10.27 -8.51
N SER A 356 -3.53 -9.98 -7.21
CA SER A 356 -4.59 -10.44 -6.32
C SER A 356 -4.95 -9.39 -5.25
N GLU A 357 -6.13 -9.52 -4.65
CA GLU A 357 -6.61 -8.54 -3.66
C GLU A 357 -5.85 -8.61 -2.34
N GLY A 358 -5.54 -9.82 -1.86
CA GLY A 358 -5.31 -10.10 -0.44
C GLY A 358 -6.49 -9.73 0.43
N GLY A 359 -6.52 -10.23 1.66
CA GLY A 359 -7.57 -9.82 2.58
C GLY A 359 -7.62 -10.58 3.89
N LYS A 360 -8.50 -10.07 4.76
CA LYS A 360 -8.95 -10.76 5.98
C LYS A 360 -9.50 -12.15 5.59
N LEU A 361 -9.39 -13.13 6.50
CA LEU A 361 -9.90 -14.50 6.32
C LEU A 361 -9.16 -15.36 5.26
N ALA A 362 -7.91 -15.04 4.92
CA ALA A 362 -7.05 -15.80 3.98
C ALA A 362 -7.61 -15.90 2.54
N ALA A 363 -8.58 -15.07 2.18
CA ALA A 363 -9.03 -14.94 0.80
C ALA A 363 -8.02 -14.12 -0.02
N ASP A 364 -7.63 -14.63 -1.19
CA ASP A 364 -6.76 -13.91 -2.13
C ASP A 364 -7.29 -13.99 -3.58
N PRO A 365 -8.45 -13.36 -3.88
CA PRO A 365 -9.03 -13.37 -5.22
C PRO A 365 -8.09 -12.74 -6.26
N VAL A 366 -8.03 -13.33 -7.45
CA VAL A 366 -7.20 -12.85 -8.56
C VAL A 366 -7.79 -11.58 -9.18
N ARG A 367 -6.95 -10.59 -9.45
CA ARG A 367 -7.27 -9.37 -10.19
C ARG A 367 -7.02 -9.59 -11.68
N ALA A 368 -8.01 -10.11 -12.39
CA ALA A 368 -7.88 -10.58 -13.78
C ALA A 368 -7.31 -9.55 -14.79
N VAL A 369 -7.42 -8.24 -14.52
CA VAL A 369 -6.97 -7.17 -15.41
C VAL A 369 -5.97 -6.20 -14.78
N ALA A 370 -5.40 -6.51 -13.61
CA ALA A 370 -4.40 -5.64 -12.95
C ALA A 370 -3.16 -5.41 -13.81
N TRP A 371 -2.76 -6.42 -14.61
CA TRP A 371 -1.64 -6.35 -15.54
C TRP A 371 -1.71 -5.19 -16.54
N ARG A 372 -2.90 -4.65 -16.85
CA ARG A 372 -3.04 -3.48 -17.72
C ARG A 372 -2.39 -2.24 -17.10
N TYR A 373 -2.51 -2.08 -15.78
CA TYR A 373 -1.83 -1.01 -15.03
C TYR A 373 -0.31 -1.21 -15.04
N ARG A 374 0.15 -2.45 -14.79
CA ARG A 374 1.57 -2.81 -14.90
C ARG A 374 2.15 -2.44 -16.27
N ASP A 375 1.44 -2.80 -17.34
CA ASP A 375 1.89 -2.52 -18.70
C ASP A 375 1.86 -1.02 -19.02
N TYR A 376 0.88 -0.28 -18.51
CA TYR A 376 0.84 1.18 -18.61
C TYR A 376 2.07 1.83 -17.95
N VAL A 377 2.46 1.36 -16.76
CA VAL A 377 3.68 1.84 -16.08
C VAL A 377 4.92 1.58 -16.94
N ILE A 378 5.09 0.34 -17.41
CA ILE A 378 6.24 -0.06 -18.26
C ILE A 378 6.28 0.79 -19.54
N ARG A 379 5.14 0.96 -20.23
CA ARG A 379 5.05 1.78 -21.44
C ARG A 379 5.37 3.24 -21.17
N SER A 380 4.83 3.82 -20.09
CA SER A 380 5.03 5.23 -19.73
C SER A 380 6.50 5.54 -19.47
N LEU A 381 7.19 4.68 -18.70
CA LEU A 381 8.63 4.83 -18.45
C LEU A 381 9.47 4.63 -19.71
N ASN A 382 9.14 3.62 -20.53
CA ASN A 382 9.82 3.40 -21.80
C ASN A 382 9.67 4.57 -22.78
N ALA A 383 8.50 5.20 -22.81
CA ALA A 383 8.23 6.37 -23.64
C ALA A 383 8.92 7.65 -23.12
N GLY A 384 9.50 7.63 -21.92
CA GLY A 384 10.05 8.83 -21.30
C GLY A 384 8.97 9.84 -20.90
N LYS A 385 7.80 9.36 -20.48
CA LYS A 385 6.71 10.24 -20.02
C LYS A 385 7.21 11.09 -18.84
N PRO A 386 7.08 12.43 -18.90
CA PRO A 386 7.41 13.32 -17.78
C PRO A 386 6.73 12.86 -16.49
N TYR A 387 7.47 12.85 -15.37
CA TYR A 387 6.97 12.32 -14.11
C TYR A 387 5.78 13.10 -13.55
N ASP A 388 5.71 14.42 -13.79
CA ASP A 388 4.56 15.25 -13.45
C ASP A 388 3.30 14.82 -14.21
N ARG A 389 3.40 14.59 -15.52
CA ARG A 389 2.29 14.07 -16.33
C ARG A 389 1.92 12.66 -15.88
N PHE A 390 2.90 11.80 -15.65
CA PHE A 390 2.67 10.45 -15.15
C PHE A 390 1.89 10.49 -13.84
N LEU A 391 2.33 11.27 -12.85
CA LEU A 391 1.66 11.40 -11.54
C LEU A 391 0.27 12.02 -11.66
N LEU A 392 0.09 13.00 -12.56
CA LEU A 392 -1.22 13.58 -12.87
C LEU A 392 -2.23 12.51 -13.33
N GLU A 393 -1.79 11.62 -14.22
CA GLU A 393 -2.61 10.49 -14.70
C GLU A 393 -2.90 9.48 -13.57
N GLN A 394 -1.92 9.18 -12.71
CA GLN A 394 -2.10 8.26 -11.57
C GLN A 394 -3.23 8.71 -10.62
N ILE A 395 -3.30 10.01 -10.35
CA ILE A 395 -4.20 10.57 -9.34
C ILE A 395 -5.57 10.93 -9.93
N ALA A 396 -5.58 11.49 -11.14
CA ALA A 396 -6.77 12.14 -11.71
C ALA A 396 -6.95 11.87 -13.22
N GLY A 397 -6.44 10.76 -13.75
CA GLY A 397 -6.48 10.46 -15.18
C GLY A 397 -7.88 10.53 -15.82
N ASP A 398 -8.92 10.07 -15.12
CA ASP A 398 -10.31 10.16 -15.55
C ASP A 398 -10.85 11.60 -15.63
N GLU A 399 -10.22 12.56 -14.94
CA GLU A 399 -10.59 13.97 -14.92
C GLU A 399 -9.77 14.82 -15.93
N LEU A 400 -8.85 14.20 -16.69
CA LEU A 400 -8.03 14.90 -17.68
C LEU A 400 -8.72 15.10 -19.03
N MET A 401 -9.68 14.24 -19.35
CA MET A 401 -10.41 14.24 -20.61
C MET A 401 -11.84 13.77 -20.38
N ASP A 402 -12.81 14.38 -21.08
CA ASP A 402 -14.22 13.98 -21.01
C ASP A 402 -14.45 12.69 -21.82
N TYR A 403 -14.04 11.56 -21.25
CA TYR A 403 -14.18 10.24 -21.85
C TYR A 403 -15.65 9.77 -21.90
N GLU A 404 -16.52 10.33 -21.04
CA GLU A 404 -17.93 9.95 -20.96
C GLU A 404 -18.74 10.46 -22.16
N HIS A 405 -18.38 11.63 -22.69
CA HIS A 405 -19.05 12.26 -23.83
C HIS A 405 -18.19 12.30 -25.12
N ALA A 406 -17.03 11.64 -25.11
CA ALA A 406 -16.16 11.57 -26.29
C ALA A 406 -16.82 10.81 -27.46
N PRO A 407 -16.71 11.29 -28.71
CA PRO A 407 -17.26 10.59 -29.87
C PRO A 407 -16.57 9.24 -30.15
N ALA A 408 -15.30 9.10 -29.76
CA ALA A 408 -14.54 7.86 -29.76
C ALA A 408 -13.46 7.92 -28.67
N VAL A 409 -13.17 6.77 -28.05
CA VAL A 409 -12.14 6.68 -27.01
C VAL A 409 -10.75 6.60 -27.66
N THR A 410 -9.85 7.51 -27.28
CA THR A 410 -8.47 7.56 -27.78
C THR A 410 -7.52 6.69 -26.94
N ALA A 411 -6.32 6.45 -27.45
CA ALA A 411 -5.29 5.73 -26.70
C ALA A 411 -4.88 6.48 -25.42
N GLU A 412 -4.80 7.81 -25.49
CA GLU A 412 -4.50 8.64 -24.33
C GLU A 412 -5.62 8.59 -23.29
N MET A 413 -6.89 8.65 -23.70
CA MET A 413 -8.02 8.48 -22.78
C MET A 413 -7.96 7.13 -22.06
N MET A 414 -7.67 6.05 -22.78
CA MET A 414 -7.54 4.73 -22.16
C MET A 414 -6.35 4.64 -21.21
N ASP A 415 -5.19 5.16 -21.58
CA ASP A 415 -4.00 5.18 -20.70
C ASP A 415 -4.27 6.02 -19.45
N ASN A 416 -4.92 7.18 -19.58
CA ASN A 416 -5.34 8.01 -18.45
C ASN A 416 -6.26 7.23 -17.49
N LEU A 417 -7.27 6.53 -18.02
CA LEU A 417 -8.18 5.72 -17.19
C LEU A 417 -7.44 4.55 -16.51
N ILE A 418 -6.53 3.88 -17.23
CA ILE A 418 -5.72 2.78 -16.67
C ILE A 418 -4.79 3.27 -15.55
N ALA A 419 -4.21 4.47 -15.71
CA ALA A 419 -3.30 5.06 -14.74
C ALA A 419 -3.95 5.22 -13.36
N THR A 420 -5.23 5.60 -13.30
CA THR A 420 -5.98 5.68 -12.01
C THR A 420 -6.05 4.36 -11.25
N GLY A 421 -5.68 3.23 -11.89
CA GLY A 421 -5.45 1.95 -11.26
C GLY A 421 -4.44 1.99 -10.11
N PHE A 422 -3.50 2.96 -10.08
CA PHE A 422 -2.62 3.21 -8.93
C PHE A 422 -3.41 3.27 -7.63
N LEU A 423 -4.48 4.06 -7.63
CA LEU A 423 -5.38 4.22 -6.50
C LEU A 423 -6.31 3.02 -6.29
N ARG A 424 -5.99 1.82 -6.79
CA ARG A 424 -6.76 0.58 -6.62
C ARG A 424 -5.87 -0.62 -6.34
N MET A 425 -4.57 -0.39 -6.11
CA MET A 425 -3.56 -1.43 -5.94
C MET A 425 -3.41 -1.90 -4.49
N GLY A 426 -3.76 -1.08 -3.50
CA GLY A 426 -3.76 -1.48 -2.08
C GLY A 426 -4.60 -2.75 -1.80
N PRO A 427 -4.32 -3.49 -0.70
CA PRO A 427 -5.09 -4.67 -0.33
C PRO A 427 -6.58 -4.37 -0.16
N ASP A 428 -7.45 -5.30 -0.55
CA ASP A 428 -8.89 -5.08 -0.46
C ASP A 428 -9.69 -6.34 -0.13
N SER A 429 -10.13 -6.45 1.12
CA SER A 429 -10.96 -7.56 1.60
C SER A 429 -12.46 -7.33 1.46
N THR A 430 -12.93 -6.27 0.80
CA THR A 430 -14.36 -5.90 0.75
C THR A 430 -15.16 -6.67 -0.30
N ASN A 431 -14.59 -7.77 -0.82
CA ASN A 431 -15.27 -8.69 -1.74
C ASN A 431 -16.28 -9.62 -1.05
N ASP A 432 -16.24 -9.74 0.28
CA ASP A 432 -17.17 -10.54 1.08
C ASP A 432 -18.00 -9.65 2.02
N LYS A 433 -19.26 -10.03 2.23
CA LYS A 433 -20.20 -9.29 3.10
C LYS A 433 -19.74 -9.19 4.55
N ALA A 434 -18.97 -10.16 5.05
CA ALA A 434 -18.41 -10.19 6.40
C ALA A 434 -17.26 -9.19 6.60
N THR A 435 -16.68 -8.68 5.51
CA THR A 435 -15.49 -7.82 5.50
C THR A 435 -15.69 -6.54 4.68
N ASN A 436 -16.96 -6.09 4.56
CA ASN A 436 -17.37 -4.93 3.78
C ASN A 436 -18.16 -3.90 4.63
N SER A 437 -17.92 -3.85 5.94
CA SER A 437 -18.46 -2.79 6.80
C SER A 437 -17.85 -1.42 6.47
N VAL A 438 -18.44 -0.32 6.97
CA VAL A 438 -17.86 1.02 6.78
C VAL A 438 -16.45 1.10 7.39
N GLU A 439 -16.25 0.43 8.52
CA GLU A 439 -14.97 0.28 9.19
C GLU A 439 -13.94 -0.42 8.26
N ASP A 440 -14.32 -1.51 7.59
CA ASP A 440 -13.44 -2.21 6.63
C ASP A 440 -13.11 -1.36 5.40
N ARG A 441 -14.10 -0.62 4.88
CA ARG A 441 -13.89 0.30 3.74
C ARG A 441 -12.93 1.43 4.08
N LEU A 442 -13.03 1.95 5.32
CA LEU A 442 -12.09 2.94 5.84
C LEU A 442 -10.67 2.37 6.04
N ASP A 443 -10.54 1.08 6.35
CA ASP A 443 -9.22 0.42 6.38
C ASP A 443 -8.58 0.39 4.98
N VAL A 444 -9.34 0.05 3.93
CA VAL A 444 -8.85 0.10 2.54
C VAL A 444 -8.42 1.52 2.15
N ILE A 445 -9.24 2.53 2.47
CA ILE A 445 -8.89 3.94 2.21
C ILE A 445 -7.61 4.31 2.99
N ALA A 446 -7.47 3.83 4.23
CA ALA A 446 -6.30 4.13 5.04
C ALA A 446 -5.01 3.55 4.45
N ASP A 447 -5.06 2.31 3.94
CA ASP A 447 -3.92 1.71 3.24
C ASP A 447 -3.57 2.48 1.95
N GLU A 448 -4.57 2.92 1.18
CA GLU A 448 -4.34 3.75 -0.01
C GLU A 448 -3.75 5.13 0.33
N MET A 449 -4.23 5.77 1.41
CA MET A 449 -3.65 7.03 1.90
C MET A 449 -2.21 6.84 2.40
N ASP A 450 -1.86 5.66 2.91
CA ASP A 450 -0.50 5.33 3.33
C ASP A 450 0.42 5.13 2.12
N ILE A 451 -0.06 4.46 1.07
CA ILE A 451 0.64 4.34 -0.21
C ILE A 451 0.94 5.72 -0.80
N LEU A 452 -0.08 6.58 -0.91
CA LEU A 452 0.06 7.94 -1.43
C LEU A 452 0.99 8.80 -0.55
N GLY A 453 0.74 8.81 0.76
CA GLY A 453 1.47 9.63 1.72
C GLY A 453 2.95 9.26 1.78
N SER A 454 3.27 7.98 1.98
CA SER A 454 4.66 7.52 2.08
C SER A 454 5.36 7.45 0.72
N GLY A 455 4.62 7.08 -0.32
CA GLY A 455 5.15 6.80 -1.65
C GLY A 455 5.44 8.05 -2.48
N ILE A 456 4.52 9.02 -2.45
CA ILE A 456 4.57 10.23 -3.28
C ILE A 456 4.97 11.46 -2.47
N MET A 457 4.40 11.60 -1.27
CA MET A 457 4.66 12.78 -0.43
C MET A 457 5.84 12.57 0.52
N GLY A 458 6.28 11.32 0.74
CA GLY A 458 7.31 11.02 1.72
C GLY A 458 6.89 11.36 3.16
N LEU A 459 5.62 11.19 3.51
CA LEU A 459 5.08 11.46 4.86
C LEU A 459 4.32 10.25 5.42
N THR A 460 4.49 9.99 6.71
CA THR A 460 3.75 8.94 7.41
C THR A 460 2.46 9.51 8.02
N MET A 461 1.34 9.34 7.32
CA MET A 461 0.06 9.95 7.70
C MET A 461 -0.83 9.04 8.55
N ARG A 462 -0.50 7.75 8.67
CA ARG A 462 -1.36 6.72 9.29
C ARG A 462 -1.83 7.08 10.71
N CYS A 463 -0.98 7.67 11.55
CA CYS A 463 -1.38 8.08 12.90
C CYS A 463 -2.46 9.19 12.89
N ALA A 464 -2.44 10.06 11.88
CA ALA A 464 -3.38 11.17 11.71
C ALA A 464 -4.82 10.71 11.46
N ARG A 465 -5.06 9.41 11.18
CA ARG A 465 -6.41 8.83 11.10
C ARG A 465 -7.14 8.93 12.43
N CYS A 466 -6.51 8.57 13.54
CA CYS A 466 -7.20 8.44 14.84
C CYS A 466 -7.00 9.64 15.76
N HIS A 467 -5.93 10.40 15.56
CA HIS A 467 -5.61 11.62 16.31
C HIS A 467 -4.56 12.43 15.54
N SER A 468 -4.43 13.72 15.82
CA SER A 468 -3.37 14.57 15.23
C SER A 468 -2.01 13.93 15.44
N HIS A 469 -1.19 13.93 14.37
CA HIS A 469 0.07 13.20 14.31
C HIS A 469 0.99 13.56 15.48
N LYS A 470 1.75 12.58 15.97
CA LYS A 470 2.48 12.70 17.25
C LYS A 470 3.65 13.69 17.18
N TYR A 471 4.34 13.76 16.05
CA TYR A 471 5.60 14.50 15.89
C TYR A 471 5.49 15.55 14.80
N ASP A 472 5.09 15.12 13.60
CA ASP A 472 4.79 16.03 12.50
C ASP A 472 3.55 16.89 12.77
N PRO A 473 3.56 18.16 12.35
CA PRO A 473 2.49 19.14 12.50
C PRO A 473 1.35 18.85 11.51
N ILE A 474 0.75 17.66 11.65
CA ILE A 474 -0.30 17.15 10.78
C ILE A 474 -1.54 16.89 11.64
N PRO A 475 -2.46 17.86 11.70
CA PRO A 475 -3.74 17.72 12.37
C PRO A 475 -4.55 16.53 11.85
N GLN A 476 -5.39 15.94 12.71
CA GLN A 476 -6.30 14.85 12.30
C GLN A 476 -7.23 15.29 11.16
N ARG A 477 -7.67 16.56 11.18
CA ARG A 477 -8.52 17.13 10.11
C ARG A 477 -7.84 17.08 8.74
N ASP A 478 -6.52 17.21 8.65
CA ASP A 478 -5.83 17.20 7.37
C ASP A 478 -5.86 15.82 6.72
N TYR A 479 -5.80 14.75 7.53
CA TYR A 479 -6.00 13.39 7.03
C TYR A 479 -7.40 13.23 6.42
N TYR A 480 -8.45 13.69 7.09
CA TYR A 480 -9.82 13.57 6.58
C TYR A 480 -10.12 14.55 5.43
N ARG A 481 -9.46 15.71 5.37
CA ARG A 481 -9.48 16.60 4.20
C ARG A 481 -8.89 15.92 2.98
N MET A 482 -7.80 15.17 3.14
CA MET A 482 -7.25 14.34 2.07
C MET A 482 -8.19 13.20 1.72
N VAL A 483 -8.82 12.51 2.69
CA VAL A 483 -9.85 11.50 2.38
C VAL A 483 -10.98 12.10 1.55
N ASP A 484 -11.42 13.32 1.86
CA ASP A 484 -12.48 14.03 1.13
C ASP A 484 -12.08 14.41 -0.31
N VAL A 485 -10.78 14.60 -0.59
CA VAL A 485 -10.27 14.76 -1.97
C VAL A 485 -10.61 13.54 -2.82
N PHE A 486 -10.50 12.34 -2.27
CA PHE A 486 -10.70 11.09 -3.00
C PHE A 486 -12.14 10.56 -2.93
N LYS A 487 -12.98 11.12 -2.06
CA LYS A 487 -14.29 10.55 -1.72
C LYS A 487 -15.28 10.50 -2.89
N GLY A 488 -15.14 11.36 -3.90
CA GLY A 488 -15.90 11.26 -5.16
C GLY A 488 -15.81 9.87 -5.82
N ALA A 489 -14.68 9.18 -5.62
CA ALA A 489 -14.42 7.83 -6.12
C ALA A 489 -14.30 6.76 -5.02
N TYR A 490 -14.02 7.19 -3.79
CA TYR A 490 -13.81 6.38 -2.59
C TYR A 490 -14.89 6.56 -1.52
N ASP A 491 -16.14 6.78 -1.93
CA ASP A 491 -17.21 6.97 -0.96
C ASP A 491 -17.49 5.68 -0.16
N TYR A 492 -17.07 5.66 1.11
CA TYR A 492 -17.27 4.55 2.04
C TYR A 492 -18.74 4.31 2.42
N TYR A 493 -19.67 5.24 2.13
CA TYR A 493 -21.12 5.02 2.26
C TYR A 493 -21.80 4.56 0.97
N ASP A 494 -21.13 4.66 -0.18
CA ASP A 494 -21.59 4.18 -1.49
C ASP A 494 -20.48 3.37 -2.18
N TRP A 495 -20.08 2.30 -1.52
CA TRP A 495 -18.86 1.58 -1.85
C TRP A 495 -18.96 0.74 -3.13
N MET A 496 -17.90 0.75 -3.93
CA MET A 496 -17.74 -0.17 -5.06
C MET A 496 -16.91 -1.39 -4.65
N MET A 497 -17.48 -2.58 -4.81
CA MET A 497 -16.76 -3.82 -4.49
C MET A 497 -15.67 -4.13 -5.52
N PRO A 498 -14.55 -4.74 -5.11
CA PRO A 498 -13.48 -5.10 -6.03
C PRO A 498 -13.89 -6.15 -7.06
N GLN A 499 -14.81 -7.05 -6.71
CA GLN A 499 -15.33 -8.11 -7.59
C GLN A 499 -16.83 -8.34 -7.31
N LYS A 500 -17.52 -8.99 -8.25
CA LYS A 500 -18.93 -9.37 -8.06
C LYS A 500 -18.99 -10.55 -7.07
N ASP A 501 -19.78 -10.41 -6.01
CA ASP A 501 -20.14 -11.54 -5.16
C ASP A 501 -21.12 -12.46 -5.93
N PRO A 502 -20.77 -13.72 -6.21
CA PRO A 502 -21.63 -14.67 -6.92
C PRO A 502 -22.94 -14.98 -6.17
N LEU A 503 -22.95 -14.79 -4.85
CA LEU A 503 -24.09 -15.07 -3.98
C LEU A 503 -24.91 -13.81 -3.65
N ALA A 504 -24.47 -12.63 -4.11
CA ALA A 504 -25.19 -11.39 -3.86
C ALA A 504 -26.56 -11.42 -4.55
N LYS A 505 -27.60 -11.28 -3.73
CA LYS A 505 -29.00 -11.16 -4.19
C LYS A 505 -29.31 -9.80 -4.80
N MET A 506 -28.38 -8.85 -4.70
CA MET A 506 -28.55 -7.46 -5.11
C MET A 506 -27.38 -7.04 -6.01
N ALA A 507 -27.67 -6.20 -7.00
CA ALA A 507 -26.65 -5.66 -7.88
C ALA A 507 -25.81 -4.63 -7.11
N THR A 508 -24.51 -4.87 -7.01
CA THR A 508 -23.55 -3.97 -6.36
C THR A 508 -22.57 -3.43 -7.40
N PRO A 509 -22.27 -2.12 -7.40
CA PRO A 509 -21.29 -1.56 -8.33
C PRO A 509 -19.90 -2.16 -8.08
N ILE A 510 -19.17 -2.39 -9.18
CA ILE A 510 -17.82 -2.96 -9.17
C ILE A 510 -16.83 -1.99 -9.81
N ARG A 511 -15.54 -2.15 -9.51
CA ARG A 511 -14.46 -1.21 -9.89
C ARG A 511 -13.94 -1.37 -11.33
N TYR A 512 -14.79 -1.85 -12.23
CA TYR A 512 -14.39 -2.13 -13.60
C TYR A 512 -15.12 -1.23 -14.59
N LEU A 513 -14.36 -0.55 -15.45
CA LEU A 513 -14.87 0.11 -16.64
C LEU A 513 -14.64 -0.79 -17.86
N PRO A 514 -15.50 -0.71 -18.90
CA PRO A 514 -15.22 -1.32 -20.19
C PRO A 514 -13.87 -0.84 -20.74
N TYR A 515 -13.07 -1.76 -21.26
CA TYR A 515 -11.89 -1.43 -22.06
C TYR A 515 -12.34 -1.30 -23.50
N VAL A 516 -12.19 -0.11 -24.07
CA VAL A 516 -12.45 0.17 -25.48
C VAL A 516 -11.10 0.22 -26.17
N THR A 517 -10.89 -0.60 -27.21
CA THR A 517 -9.63 -0.50 -27.96
C THR A 517 -9.62 0.86 -28.67
N PRO A 518 -8.52 1.62 -28.59
CA PRO A 518 -8.43 2.93 -29.20
C PRO A 518 -8.83 2.95 -30.68
N GLY A 519 -9.70 3.89 -31.06
CA GLY A 519 -10.17 4.05 -32.44
C GLY A 519 -11.32 3.13 -32.86
N GLN A 520 -11.85 2.29 -31.97
CA GLN A 520 -13.03 1.47 -32.25
C GLN A 520 -14.35 2.21 -32.03
N THR A 521 -15.32 1.91 -32.88
CA THR A 521 -16.73 2.27 -32.71
C THR A 521 -17.47 1.25 -31.85
N PRO A 522 -18.61 1.60 -31.22
CA PRO A 522 -19.42 0.67 -30.42
C PRO A 522 -19.80 -0.63 -31.16
N VAL A 523 -20.02 -0.57 -32.47
CA VAL A 523 -20.36 -1.74 -33.31
C VAL A 523 -19.18 -2.70 -33.45
N GLN A 524 -17.96 -2.18 -33.58
CA GLN A 524 -16.75 -3.02 -33.65
C GLN A 524 -16.50 -3.73 -32.32
N VAL A 525 -16.70 -3.03 -31.19
CA VAL A 525 -16.58 -3.61 -29.84
C VAL A 525 -17.56 -4.77 -29.64
N MET A 526 -18.83 -4.62 -30.09
CA MET A 526 -19.82 -5.70 -29.98
C MET A 526 -19.43 -6.94 -30.79
N ARG A 527 -18.91 -6.78 -32.03
CA ARG A 527 -18.46 -7.91 -32.86
C ARG A 527 -17.25 -8.63 -32.26
N GLU A 528 -16.31 -7.89 -31.68
CA GLU A 528 -15.16 -8.48 -31.00
C GLU A 528 -15.58 -9.24 -29.73
N GLN A 529 -16.57 -8.73 -29.01
CA GLN A 529 -17.14 -9.42 -27.86
C GLN A 529 -17.79 -10.76 -28.26
N GLU A 530 -18.53 -10.80 -29.37
CA GLU A 530 -19.13 -12.04 -29.88
C GLU A 530 -18.06 -13.08 -30.26
N GLN A 531 -17.02 -12.68 -31.00
CA GLN A 531 -15.90 -13.57 -31.33
C GLN A 531 -15.17 -14.08 -30.08
N ARG A 532 -15.08 -13.23 -29.06
CA ARG A 532 -14.48 -13.57 -27.76
C ARG A 532 -15.29 -14.63 -27.03
N GLU A 533 -16.61 -14.48 -26.97
CA GLU A 533 -17.51 -15.44 -26.32
C GLU A 533 -17.41 -16.83 -26.99
N LEU A 534 -17.28 -16.87 -28.32
CA LEU A 534 -17.05 -18.12 -29.06
C LEU A 534 -15.71 -18.78 -28.69
N ALA A 535 -14.62 -18.00 -28.63
CA ALA A 535 -13.29 -18.50 -28.27
C ALA A 535 -13.22 -18.98 -26.82
N ASP A 536 -13.78 -18.18 -25.88
CA ASP A 536 -13.88 -18.53 -24.46
C ASP A 536 -14.69 -19.83 -24.29
N GLY A 537 -15.78 -20.01 -25.05
CA GLY A 537 -16.59 -21.23 -25.06
C GLY A 537 -15.85 -22.48 -25.56
N GLU A 538 -14.85 -22.35 -26.43
CA GLU A 538 -13.99 -23.48 -26.78
C GLU A 538 -13.05 -23.87 -25.64
N VAL A 539 -12.44 -22.88 -24.99
CA VAL A 539 -11.57 -23.10 -23.83
C VAL A 539 -12.37 -23.72 -22.68
N ASP A 540 -13.58 -23.23 -22.41
CA ASP A 540 -14.47 -23.76 -21.36
C ASP A 540 -14.91 -25.19 -21.61
N ARG A 541 -15.10 -25.58 -22.89
CA ARG A 541 -15.33 -26.98 -23.25
C ARG A 541 -14.12 -27.85 -22.94
N LYS A 542 -12.89 -27.39 -23.23
CA LYS A 542 -11.65 -28.13 -22.90
C LYS A 542 -11.47 -28.26 -21.39
N ILE A 543 -11.67 -27.18 -20.63
CA ILE A 543 -11.60 -27.19 -19.16
C ILE A 543 -12.67 -28.13 -18.58
N SER A 544 -13.90 -28.07 -19.08
CA SER A 544 -14.97 -28.97 -18.64
C SER A 544 -14.65 -30.43 -18.95
N ALA A 545 -14.07 -30.73 -20.12
CA ALA A 545 -13.65 -32.09 -20.47
C ALA A 545 -12.54 -32.60 -19.54
N LEU A 546 -11.55 -31.77 -19.22
CA LEU A 546 -10.49 -32.09 -18.26
C LEU A 546 -11.04 -32.36 -16.85
N LYS A 547 -11.94 -31.49 -16.36
CA LYS A 547 -12.62 -31.67 -15.06
C LYS A 547 -13.47 -32.94 -15.05
N GLY A 548 -14.18 -33.23 -16.14
CA GLY A 548 -14.98 -34.44 -16.31
C GLY A 548 -14.13 -35.71 -16.25
N ALA A 549 -13.05 -35.77 -17.03
CA ALA A 549 -12.11 -36.90 -17.02
C ALA A 549 -11.47 -37.12 -15.63
N LEU A 550 -11.20 -36.04 -14.90
CA LEU A 550 -10.70 -36.13 -13.53
C LEU A 550 -11.75 -36.68 -12.56
N GLU A 551 -13.02 -36.26 -12.69
CA GLU A 551 -14.12 -36.76 -11.86
C GLU A 551 -14.43 -38.24 -12.14
N GLU A 552 -14.33 -38.71 -13.39
CA GLU A 552 -14.45 -40.13 -13.73
C GLU A 552 -13.41 -41.00 -13.01
N LYS A 553 -12.16 -40.51 -12.92
CA LYS A 553 -11.12 -41.17 -12.13
C LYS A 553 -11.35 -41.06 -10.62
N ALA A 554 -11.96 -39.97 -10.16
CA ALA A 554 -12.27 -39.75 -8.74
C ALA A 554 -13.39 -40.67 -8.24
N ALA A 555 -14.41 -40.92 -9.06
CA ALA A 555 -15.62 -41.66 -8.70
C ALA A 555 -15.37 -43.03 -8.02
N PRO A 556 -14.53 -43.95 -8.56
CA PRO A 556 -14.27 -45.24 -7.89
C PRO A 556 -13.56 -45.08 -6.53
N ILE A 557 -12.69 -44.08 -6.41
CA ILE A 557 -11.96 -43.79 -5.17
C ILE A 557 -12.93 -43.21 -4.12
N LYS A 558 -13.74 -42.20 -4.50
CA LYS A 558 -14.79 -41.63 -3.65
C LYS A 558 -15.73 -42.71 -3.13
N LYS A 559 -16.20 -43.60 -4.02
CA LYS A 559 -17.08 -44.71 -3.65
C LYS A 559 -16.43 -45.64 -2.61
N ARG A 560 -15.19 -46.08 -2.85
CA ARG A 560 -14.44 -46.93 -1.91
C ARG A 560 -14.26 -46.25 -0.53
N MET A 561 -13.94 -44.96 -0.51
CA MET A 561 -13.78 -44.20 0.74
C MET A 561 -15.10 -44.03 1.50
N LEU A 562 -16.17 -43.70 0.79
CA LEU A 562 -17.51 -43.57 1.39
C LEU A 562 -18.00 -44.92 1.93
N ASP A 563 -17.81 -46.01 1.18
CA ASP A 563 -18.15 -47.35 1.66
C ASP A 563 -17.40 -47.72 2.95
N GLN A 564 -16.12 -47.38 3.06
CA GLN A 564 -15.33 -47.56 4.29
C GLN A 564 -15.84 -46.72 5.47
N ARG A 565 -16.18 -45.44 5.23
CA ARG A 565 -16.74 -44.55 6.27
C ARG A 565 -18.10 -45.04 6.76
N LEU A 566 -18.96 -45.46 5.83
CA LEU A 566 -20.30 -45.93 6.14
C LEU A 566 -20.29 -47.28 6.87
N ALA A 567 -19.30 -48.14 6.62
CA ALA A 567 -19.14 -49.42 7.33
C ALA A 567 -18.83 -49.27 8.84
N GLN A 568 -18.48 -48.06 9.30
CA GLN A 568 -18.25 -47.76 10.72
C GLN A 568 -19.52 -47.32 11.47
N LEU A 569 -20.66 -47.21 10.77
CA LEU A 569 -21.93 -46.75 11.33
C LEU A 569 -22.88 -47.91 11.66
N PRO A 570 -23.86 -47.69 12.56
CA PRO A 570 -24.95 -48.65 12.79
C PRO A 570 -25.75 -48.93 11.51
N GLN A 571 -26.17 -50.18 11.32
CA GLN A 571 -26.81 -50.68 10.08
C GLN A 571 -27.98 -49.82 9.59
N GLY A 572 -28.87 -49.39 10.50
CA GLY A 572 -30.03 -48.56 10.12
C GLY A 572 -29.63 -47.19 9.54
N LEU A 573 -28.57 -46.58 10.06
CA LEU A 573 -28.06 -45.30 9.56
C LEU A 573 -27.26 -45.48 8.25
N GLN A 574 -26.58 -46.62 8.10
CA GLN A 574 -25.87 -46.97 6.87
C GLN A 574 -26.83 -47.04 5.66
N ASP A 575 -27.97 -47.71 5.82
CA ASP A 575 -28.95 -47.88 4.74
C ASP A 575 -29.60 -46.56 4.33
N ASP A 576 -29.91 -45.68 5.30
CA ASP A 576 -30.49 -44.35 5.04
C ASP A 576 -29.49 -43.42 4.34
N LEU A 577 -28.22 -43.44 4.74
CA LEU A 577 -27.17 -42.64 4.10
C LEU A 577 -26.80 -43.16 2.70
N ARG A 578 -26.87 -44.47 2.44
CA ARG A 578 -26.71 -45.03 1.08
C ARG A 578 -27.83 -44.59 0.16
N LYS A 579 -29.08 -44.70 0.59
CA LYS A 579 -30.24 -44.20 -0.17
C LYS A 579 -30.12 -42.70 -0.46
N LEU A 580 -29.59 -41.92 0.49
CA LEU A 580 -29.33 -40.50 0.30
C LEU A 580 -28.26 -40.22 -0.77
N LEU A 581 -27.16 -40.99 -0.79
CA LEU A 581 -26.10 -40.86 -1.79
C LEU A 581 -26.56 -41.25 -3.19
N ASP A 582 -27.48 -42.21 -3.31
CA ASP A 582 -28.09 -42.64 -4.58
C ASP A 582 -29.21 -41.68 -5.05
N THR A 583 -29.67 -40.76 -4.19
CA THR A 583 -30.74 -39.80 -4.52
C THR A 583 -30.16 -38.42 -4.91
N PRO A 584 -30.43 -37.93 -6.13
CA PRO A 584 -29.99 -36.59 -6.57
C PRO A 584 -30.47 -35.46 -5.62
N PRO A 585 -29.66 -34.42 -5.34
CA PRO A 585 -29.98 -33.35 -4.38
C PRO A 585 -31.36 -32.72 -4.55
N GLU A 586 -31.82 -32.59 -5.80
CA GLU A 586 -33.07 -31.94 -6.19
C GLU A 586 -34.30 -32.81 -5.87
N LYS A 587 -34.08 -34.13 -5.77
CA LYS A 587 -35.12 -35.14 -5.48
C LYS A 587 -35.15 -35.57 -4.02
N ARG A 588 -34.30 -34.99 -3.17
CA ARG A 588 -34.21 -35.34 -1.75
C ARG A 588 -35.44 -34.89 -0.97
N ASP A 589 -36.02 -35.80 -0.20
CA ASP A 589 -37.10 -35.51 0.73
C ASP A 589 -36.59 -34.70 1.95
N PRO A 590 -37.48 -34.18 2.83
CA PRO A 590 -37.06 -33.40 4.00
C PRO A 590 -36.11 -34.14 4.96
N VAL A 591 -36.25 -35.46 5.10
CA VAL A 591 -35.40 -36.29 5.96
C VAL A 591 -34.01 -36.43 5.33
N GLN A 592 -33.95 -36.68 4.02
CA GLN A 592 -32.70 -36.75 3.27
C GLN A 592 -31.98 -35.40 3.24
N LYS A 593 -32.70 -34.28 3.17
CA LYS A 593 -32.09 -32.94 3.29
C LYS A 593 -31.48 -32.72 4.67
N TYR A 594 -32.21 -33.08 5.73
CA TYR A 594 -31.70 -33.02 7.10
C TYR A 594 -30.48 -33.92 7.31
N LEU A 595 -30.51 -35.16 6.78
CA LEU A 595 -29.37 -36.08 6.88
C LEU A 595 -28.16 -35.59 6.08
N ALA A 596 -28.36 -34.98 4.91
CA ALA A 596 -27.28 -34.41 4.10
C ALA A 596 -26.57 -33.27 4.85
N GLU A 597 -27.34 -32.40 5.52
CA GLU A 597 -26.80 -31.30 6.33
C GLU A 597 -26.10 -31.83 7.60
N LYS A 598 -26.76 -32.77 8.32
CA LYS A 598 -26.24 -33.32 9.58
C LYS A 598 -24.94 -34.13 9.39
N PHE A 599 -24.83 -34.88 8.31
CA PHE A 599 -23.69 -35.76 8.02
C PHE A 599 -22.79 -35.21 6.90
N GLU A 600 -22.89 -33.93 6.57
CA GLU A 600 -22.14 -33.29 5.47
C GLU A 600 -20.64 -33.62 5.53
N LYS A 601 -20.03 -33.45 6.72
CA LYS A 601 -18.60 -33.73 6.93
C LYS A 601 -18.22 -35.19 6.69
N LEU A 602 -19.13 -36.12 6.93
CA LEU A 602 -18.88 -37.54 6.72
C LEU A 602 -19.03 -37.94 5.25
N LEU A 603 -20.04 -37.37 4.57
CA LEU A 603 -20.41 -37.69 3.19
C LEU A 603 -19.58 -36.95 2.15
N LYS A 604 -18.94 -35.85 2.54
CA LYS A 604 -18.07 -35.09 1.65
C LYS A 604 -16.67 -35.72 1.65
N VAL A 605 -16.21 -36.14 0.47
CA VAL A 605 -14.82 -36.54 0.24
C VAL A 605 -14.13 -35.38 -0.47
N GLU A 606 -13.18 -34.76 0.21
CA GLU A 606 -12.46 -33.61 -0.32
C GLU A 606 -11.35 -34.04 -1.29
N GLY A 607 -10.95 -33.15 -2.22
CA GLY A 607 -9.90 -33.44 -3.20
C GLY A 607 -8.57 -33.87 -2.59
N ALA A 608 -8.20 -33.29 -1.44
CA ALA A 608 -6.99 -33.65 -0.71
C ALA A 608 -7.01 -35.12 -0.22
N GLU A 609 -8.19 -35.61 0.17
CA GLU A 609 -8.36 -36.99 0.63
C GLU A 609 -8.22 -37.98 -0.53
N LEU A 610 -8.68 -37.60 -1.73
CA LEU A 610 -8.50 -38.40 -2.94
C LEU A 610 -7.04 -38.46 -3.38
N LYS A 611 -6.34 -37.31 -3.37
CA LYS A 611 -4.90 -37.25 -3.67
C LYS A 611 -4.08 -38.07 -2.67
N ALA A 612 -4.50 -38.15 -1.41
CA ALA A 612 -3.85 -38.98 -0.38
C ALA A 612 -4.14 -40.48 -0.55
N ALA A 613 -5.36 -40.83 -1.00
CA ALA A 613 -5.80 -42.22 -1.13
C ALA A 613 -5.24 -42.95 -2.37
N ASP A 614 -4.83 -42.23 -3.42
CA ASP A 614 -4.38 -42.83 -4.67
C ASP A 614 -3.30 -41.98 -5.38
N ALA A 615 -2.11 -42.56 -5.56
CA ALA A 615 -0.94 -41.87 -6.12
C ALA A 615 -1.06 -41.59 -7.64
N GLU A 616 -1.79 -42.42 -8.38
CA GLU A 616 -2.02 -42.22 -9.82
C GLU A 616 -3.06 -41.13 -10.05
N TYR A 617 -4.12 -41.11 -9.23
CA TYR A 617 -5.09 -40.03 -9.19
C TYR A 617 -4.42 -38.71 -8.87
N ARG A 618 -3.55 -38.66 -7.84
CA ARG A 618 -2.79 -37.46 -7.50
C ARG A 618 -2.03 -36.89 -8.70
N ARG A 619 -1.21 -37.72 -9.37
CA ARG A 619 -0.46 -37.29 -10.57
C ARG A 619 -1.38 -36.76 -11.67
N THR A 620 -2.50 -37.44 -11.93
CA THR A 620 -3.46 -37.00 -12.94
C THR A 620 -4.13 -35.67 -12.53
N ALA A 621 -4.50 -35.53 -11.26
CA ALA A 621 -5.12 -34.31 -10.72
C ALA A 621 -4.17 -33.12 -10.84
N ASP A 622 -2.91 -33.28 -10.46
CA ASP A 622 -1.91 -32.21 -10.49
C ASP A 622 -1.59 -31.79 -11.95
N ASP A 623 -1.47 -32.75 -12.87
CA ASP A 623 -1.30 -32.44 -14.30
C ASP A 623 -2.55 -31.76 -14.88
N THR A 624 -3.75 -32.22 -14.51
CA THR A 624 -5.01 -31.63 -14.95
C THR A 624 -5.16 -30.18 -14.45
N GLU A 625 -4.87 -29.93 -13.17
CA GLU A 625 -4.87 -28.59 -12.59
C GLU A 625 -3.90 -27.67 -13.31
N ARG A 626 -2.69 -28.15 -13.61
CA ARG A 626 -1.70 -27.41 -14.40
C ARG A 626 -2.21 -27.09 -15.80
N GLN A 627 -2.80 -28.06 -16.50
CA GLN A 627 -3.37 -27.86 -17.84
C GLN A 627 -4.53 -26.86 -17.83
N ILE A 628 -5.42 -26.93 -16.84
CA ILE A 628 -6.52 -25.98 -16.65
C ILE A 628 -5.97 -24.56 -16.49
N LYS A 629 -4.98 -24.36 -15.61
CA LYS A 629 -4.33 -23.05 -15.43
C LYS A 629 -3.75 -22.51 -16.74
N LEU A 630 -3.08 -23.36 -17.53
CA LEU A 630 -2.53 -22.97 -18.83
C LEU A 630 -3.62 -22.66 -19.86
N LEU A 631 -4.77 -23.34 -19.83
CA LEU A 631 -5.91 -23.07 -20.70
C LEU A 631 -6.63 -21.78 -20.32
N GLU A 632 -6.85 -21.52 -19.03
CA GLU A 632 -7.50 -20.30 -18.55
C GLU A 632 -6.76 -19.03 -19.00
N VAL A 633 -5.43 -19.08 -19.07
CA VAL A 633 -4.58 -17.98 -19.56
C VAL A 633 -4.69 -17.77 -21.07
N LYS A 634 -5.11 -18.79 -21.84
CA LYS A 634 -5.36 -18.64 -23.28
C LYS A 634 -6.64 -17.86 -23.57
N LYS A 635 -7.52 -17.67 -22.58
CA LYS A 635 -8.71 -16.85 -22.77
C LYS A 635 -8.27 -15.41 -23.07
N PRO A 636 -8.74 -14.80 -24.17
CA PRO A 636 -8.52 -13.38 -24.42
C PRO A 636 -8.86 -12.56 -23.18
N PRO A 637 -8.05 -11.55 -22.83
CA PRO A 637 -8.29 -10.79 -21.60
C PRO A 637 -9.68 -10.15 -21.59
N ALA A 638 -10.26 -9.98 -20.41
CA ALA A 638 -11.51 -9.26 -20.31
C ALA A 638 -11.36 -7.85 -20.91
N PRO A 639 -12.33 -7.36 -21.71
CA PRO A 639 -12.34 -6.00 -22.22
C PRO A 639 -12.79 -5.07 -21.08
N LYS A 640 -12.01 -5.05 -20.00
CA LYS A 640 -12.23 -4.24 -18.81
C LYS A 640 -10.91 -3.71 -18.29
N ILE A 641 -10.98 -2.57 -17.62
CA ILE A 641 -9.90 -2.01 -16.81
C ILE A 641 -10.37 -1.87 -15.38
N ARG A 642 -9.44 -2.00 -14.45
CA ARG A 642 -9.65 -1.63 -13.05
C ARG A 642 -9.18 -0.19 -12.88
N ALA A 643 -10.12 0.71 -12.63
CA ALA A 643 -9.88 2.15 -12.56
C ALA A 643 -10.46 2.75 -11.27
N LEU A 644 -9.99 3.94 -10.92
CA LEU A 644 -10.65 4.83 -9.98
C LEU A 644 -11.19 6.01 -10.79
N TRP A 645 -12.50 6.27 -10.70
CA TRP A 645 -13.10 7.42 -11.36
C TRP A 645 -14.04 8.16 -10.43
N ASP A 646 -14.13 9.47 -10.62
CA ASP A 646 -15.02 10.34 -9.86
C ASP A 646 -16.46 10.05 -10.30
N ARG A 647 -17.37 9.90 -9.33
CA ARG A 647 -18.78 9.58 -9.62
C ARG A 647 -19.70 10.78 -9.35
N GLY A 648 -19.14 11.97 -9.20
CA GLY A 648 -19.79 13.20 -8.81
C GLY A 648 -19.89 13.40 -7.31
N GLU A 649 -20.80 14.28 -6.89
CA GLU A 649 -20.85 14.77 -5.50
C GLU A 649 -20.97 13.60 -4.51
N PRO A 650 -19.95 13.37 -3.67
CA PRO A 650 -19.95 12.28 -2.71
C PRO A 650 -20.75 12.65 -1.47
N SER A 651 -20.81 11.71 -0.53
CA SER A 651 -21.32 12.01 0.79
C SER A 651 -20.50 12.99 1.61
N PRO A 652 -21.11 13.65 2.61
CA PRO A 652 -20.39 14.54 3.50
C PRO A 652 -19.26 13.81 4.24
N THR A 653 -18.11 14.48 4.39
CA THR A 653 -16.97 13.94 5.16
C THR A 653 -16.93 14.55 6.55
N TYR A 654 -17.02 13.69 7.55
CA TYR A 654 -16.83 14.08 8.95
C TYR A 654 -15.46 13.63 9.42
N LEU A 655 -14.81 14.44 10.27
CA LEU A 655 -13.71 13.95 11.09
C LEU A 655 -14.21 12.77 11.93
N LEU A 656 -13.54 11.62 11.94
CA LEU A 656 -13.96 10.50 12.79
C LEU A 656 -13.10 10.48 14.05
N ARG A 657 -13.70 10.70 15.22
CA ARG A 657 -12.95 10.70 16.47
C ARG A 657 -12.42 9.30 16.69
N ARG A 658 -11.11 9.18 16.96
CA ARG A 658 -10.42 7.88 17.11
C ARG A 658 -10.49 6.99 15.87
N GLY A 659 -10.87 7.53 14.72
CA GLY A 659 -11.09 6.77 13.49
C GLY A 659 -12.39 5.97 13.46
N ASP A 660 -13.29 6.17 14.43
CA ASP A 660 -14.54 5.42 14.58
C ASP A 660 -15.69 6.10 13.82
N PRO A 661 -16.30 5.44 12.80
CA PRO A 661 -17.43 6.00 12.06
C PRO A 661 -18.69 6.22 12.90
N GLY A 662 -18.79 5.60 14.08
CA GLY A 662 -19.86 5.85 15.06
C GLY A 662 -19.65 7.10 15.92
N LEU A 663 -18.47 7.73 15.87
CA LEU A 663 -18.13 8.92 16.64
C LEU A 663 -17.73 10.10 15.73
N PRO A 664 -18.68 10.63 14.93
CA PRO A 664 -18.41 11.77 14.04
C PRO A 664 -18.05 13.03 14.84
N GLY A 665 -17.14 13.80 14.26
CA GLY A 665 -16.73 15.14 14.66
C GLY A 665 -17.22 16.18 13.67
N PRO A 666 -16.49 17.30 13.50
CA PRO A 666 -16.88 18.36 12.57
C PRO A 666 -16.96 17.89 11.11
N LEU A 667 -17.87 18.50 10.35
CA LEU A 667 -17.96 18.40 8.90
C LEU A 667 -16.76 19.09 8.24
N LEU A 668 -16.11 18.44 7.28
CA LEU A 668 -14.90 18.90 6.59
C LEU A 668 -15.12 19.00 5.09
N GLY A 669 -14.39 19.91 4.44
CA GLY A 669 -14.23 19.94 2.99
C GLY A 669 -12.90 19.33 2.53
N PRO A 670 -12.59 19.34 1.22
CA PRO A 670 -11.36 18.76 0.70
C PRO A 670 -10.16 19.67 0.97
N GLY A 671 -8.97 19.09 1.06
CA GLY A 671 -7.75 19.86 1.29
C GLY A 671 -6.47 19.02 1.35
N VAL A 672 -5.34 19.71 1.44
CA VAL A 672 -3.98 19.16 1.53
C VAL A 672 -3.42 19.35 2.95
N PRO A 673 -2.32 18.67 3.34
CA PRO A 673 -1.71 18.91 4.65
C PRO A 673 -1.35 20.38 4.85
N ALA A 674 -1.92 21.00 5.88
CA ALA A 674 -1.84 22.43 6.10
C ALA A 674 -0.40 22.89 6.20
N VAL A 675 0.52 22.11 6.82
CA VAL A 675 1.95 22.44 6.93
C VAL A 675 2.69 22.58 5.59
N LEU A 676 2.20 21.96 4.53
CA LEU A 676 2.82 22.01 3.20
C LEU A 676 2.27 23.13 2.32
N THR A 677 1.33 23.93 2.83
CA THR A 677 0.81 25.11 2.13
C THR A 677 1.66 26.34 2.45
N ASP A 678 1.53 27.38 1.62
CA ASP A 678 2.08 28.71 1.88
C ASP A 678 1.22 29.54 2.87
N GLY A 679 0.08 28.99 3.32
CA GLY A 679 -0.92 29.67 4.14
C GLY A 679 -1.68 30.80 3.43
N LYS A 680 -1.48 30.97 2.11
CA LYS A 680 -2.00 32.09 1.32
C LYS A 680 -2.82 31.64 0.12
N THR A 681 -2.56 30.44 -0.38
CA THR A 681 -3.24 29.87 -1.53
C THR A 681 -4.29 28.86 -1.07
N PRO A 682 -5.59 29.15 -1.24
CA PRO A 682 -6.65 28.23 -0.83
C PRO A 682 -6.70 27.01 -1.75
N PHE A 683 -7.04 25.85 -1.19
CA PHE A 683 -7.29 24.64 -1.99
C PHE A 683 -8.72 24.67 -2.53
N VAL A 684 -8.87 25.05 -3.80
CA VAL A 684 -10.20 25.20 -4.44
C VAL A 684 -10.35 24.22 -5.59
N PRO A 685 -11.07 23.11 -5.41
CA PRO A 685 -11.40 22.20 -6.50
C PRO A 685 -12.42 22.84 -7.44
N LYS A 686 -12.35 22.48 -8.73
CA LYS A 686 -13.28 22.93 -9.76
C LYS A 686 -13.56 21.78 -10.71
N PRO A 687 -14.80 21.64 -11.22
CA PRO A 687 -15.09 20.66 -12.26
C PRO A 687 -14.11 20.79 -13.44
N PRO A 688 -13.59 19.67 -13.97
CA PRO A 688 -12.51 19.69 -14.96
C PRO A 688 -12.95 20.26 -16.32
N PHE A 689 -14.23 20.15 -16.66
CA PHE A 689 -14.83 20.64 -17.90
C PHE A 689 -16.26 21.15 -17.67
N PRO A 690 -16.78 22.04 -18.54
CA PRO A 690 -18.17 22.51 -18.45
C PRO A 690 -19.17 21.35 -18.53
N GLY A 691 -20.12 21.29 -17.59
CA GLY A 691 -21.11 20.21 -17.55
C GLY A 691 -20.59 18.88 -17.00
N SER A 692 -19.33 18.82 -16.55
CA SER A 692 -18.78 17.62 -15.93
C SER A 692 -19.57 17.21 -14.70
N SER A 693 -19.80 15.90 -14.56
CA SER A 693 -20.32 15.28 -13.35
C SER A 693 -19.23 15.15 -12.27
N SER A 694 -17.95 15.21 -12.63
CA SER A 694 -16.80 15.04 -11.72
C SER A 694 -16.63 16.24 -10.78
N THR A 695 -16.21 15.95 -9.54
CA THR A 695 -15.91 16.98 -8.53
C THR A 695 -14.66 17.81 -8.85
N GLY A 696 -13.70 17.26 -9.61
CA GLY A 696 -12.39 17.87 -9.88
C GLY A 696 -11.47 17.97 -8.65
N ARG A 697 -11.82 17.30 -7.54
CA ARG A 697 -11.04 17.33 -6.29
C ARG A 697 -9.68 16.67 -6.46
N ARG A 698 -9.63 15.51 -7.14
CA ARG A 698 -8.37 14.78 -7.38
C ARG A 698 -7.49 15.53 -8.37
N LEU A 699 -8.04 16.13 -9.42
CA LEU A 699 -7.29 16.95 -10.35
C LEU A 699 -6.64 18.17 -9.67
N ALA A 700 -7.35 18.84 -8.76
CA ALA A 700 -6.78 19.94 -7.97
C ALA A 700 -5.62 19.46 -7.07
N PHE A 701 -5.79 18.31 -6.41
CA PHE A 701 -4.75 17.69 -5.60
C PHE A 701 -3.51 17.27 -6.42
N ALA A 702 -3.74 16.65 -7.58
CA ALA A 702 -2.67 16.25 -8.49
C ALA A 702 -1.86 17.45 -8.99
N LYS A 703 -2.52 18.55 -9.36
CA LYS A 703 -1.86 19.82 -9.74
C LYS A 703 -1.03 20.42 -8.61
N TRP A 704 -1.51 20.32 -7.38
CA TRP A 704 -0.76 20.75 -6.20
C TRP A 704 0.49 19.89 -5.94
N LEU A 705 0.41 18.57 -6.16
CA LEU A 705 1.56 17.66 -6.01
C LEU A 705 2.69 17.98 -6.99
N ILE A 706 2.35 18.34 -8.23
CA ILE A 706 3.32 18.59 -9.31
C ILE A 706 3.73 20.05 -9.45
N ALA A 707 3.26 20.92 -8.55
CA ALA A 707 3.66 22.31 -8.55
C ALA A 707 5.19 22.41 -8.38
N PRO A 708 5.90 23.26 -9.16
CA PRO A 708 7.36 23.37 -9.09
C PRO A 708 7.92 23.74 -7.72
N ASP A 709 7.11 24.44 -6.91
CA ASP A 709 7.41 24.85 -5.54
C ASP A 709 6.90 23.86 -4.48
N ASN A 710 6.31 22.73 -4.89
CA ASN A 710 5.95 21.66 -3.97
C ASN A 710 7.21 21.18 -3.23
N PRO A 711 7.21 21.16 -1.89
CA PRO A 711 8.43 20.92 -1.12
C PRO A 711 8.91 19.46 -1.18
N LEU A 712 8.05 18.50 -1.54
CA LEU A 712 8.34 17.08 -1.33
C LEU A 712 8.43 16.27 -2.63
N THR A 713 7.48 16.41 -3.56
CA THR A 713 7.35 15.50 -4.71
C THR A 713 8.66 15.28 -5.48
N ALA A 714 9.35 16.36 -5.85
CA ALA A 714 10.61 16.27 -6.57
C ALA A 714 11.73 15.64 -5.72
N ARG A 715 11.89 16.08 -4.46
CA ARG A 715 12.91 15.54 -3.53
C ARG A 715 12.71 14.04 -3.28
N VAL A 716 11.47 13.64 -3.07
CA VAL A 716 11.06 12.27 -2.78
C VAL A 716 11.39 11.35 -3.97
N MET A 717 11.12 11.80 -5.20
CA MET A 717 11.42 11.02 -6.41
C MET A 717 12.92 10.94 -6.71
N VAL A 718 13.67 12.05 -6.65
CA VAL A 718 15.13 12.01 -6.90
C VAL A 718 15.88 11.22 -5.84
N ASN A 719 15.42 11.27 -4.59
CA ASN A 719 16.00 10.47 -3.50
C ASN A 719 15.80 8.95 -3.71
N ARG A 720 14.66 8.54 -4.30
CA ARG A 720 14.41 7.14 -4.69
C ARG A 720 15.28 6.71 -5.86
N MET A 721 15.39 7.53 -6.90
CA MET A 721 16.30 7.25 -8.02
C MET A 721 17.74 7.10 -7.53
N TRP A 722 18.17 7.97 -6.61
CA TRP A 722 19.47 7.90 -5.95
C TRP A 722 19.65 6.58 -5.19
N ALA A 723 18.67 6.19 -4.38
CA ALA A 723 18.70 4.92 -3.66
C ALA A 723 18.75 3.69 -4.60
N GLY A 724 18.09 3.74 -5.75
CA GLY A 724 18.17 2.66 -6.75
C GLY A 724 19.58 2.43 -7.30
N HIS A 725 20.35 3.52 -7.47
CA HIS A 725 21.73 3.47 -7.96
C HIS A 725 22.73 3.14 -6.86
N PHE A 726 22.64 3.82 -5.71
CA PHE A 726 23.62 3.75 -4.62
C PHE A 726 23.20 2.86 -3.44
N GLY A 727 22.05 2.16 -3.52
CA GLY A 727 21.54 1.29 -2.46
C GLY A 727 20.94 2.01 -1.25
N GLN A 728 21.23 3.31 -1.07
CA GLN A 728 20.67 4.14 0.01
C GLN A 728 20.38 5.55 -0.51
N GLY A 729 19.25 6.13 -0.08
CA GLY A 729 18.89 7.52 -0.39
C GLY A 729 19.77 8.55 0.34
N ILE A 730 19.84 9.77 -0.19
CA ILE A 730 20.41 10.94 0.50
C ILE A 730 19.66 11.16 1.82
N VAL A 731 18.34 11.04 1.79
CA VAL A 731 17.49 10.81 2.97
C VAL A 731 17.29 9.31 3.09
N LYS A 732 17.86 8.70 4.13
CA LYS A 732 17.81 7.25 4.33
C LYS A 732 16.37 6.73 4.42
N SER A 733 15.50 7.44 5.14
CA SER A 733 14.08 7.08 5.29
C SER A 733 13.26 7.48 4.05
N LEU A 734 13.25 6.62 3.03
CA LEU A 734 12.68 6.91 1.71
C LEU A 734 11.21 7.39 1.73
N GLY A 735 10.40 6.88 2.66
CA GLY A 735 8.99 7.26 2.82
C GLY A 735 8.69 8.22 3.97
N ASN A 736 9.71 8.78 4.63
CA ASN A 736 9.50 9.70 5.74
C ASN A 736 10.55 10.83 5.74
N PHE A 737 10.14 11.99 5.26
CA PHE A 737 10.86 13.26 5.25
C PHE A 737 10.43 14.16 6.42
N GLY A 738 9.48 13.72 7.25
CA GLY A 738 9.03 14.44 8.44
C GLY A 738 10.08 14.47 9.55
N ARG A 739 9.68 14.95 10.72
CA ARG A 739 10.52 15.15 11.91
C ARG A 739 11.12 13.89 12.48
N THR A 740 10.49 12.74 12.27
CA THR A 740 11.01 11.43 12.66
C THR A 740 11.81 10.74 11.56
N GLY A 741 11.83 11.33 10.36
CA GLY A 741 12.69 10.92 9.26
C GLY A 741 14.16 11.22 9.53
N THR A 742 15.03 10.57 8.78
CA THR A 742 16.47 10.84 8.81
C THR A 742 16.76 12.15 8.08
N PRO A 743 17.59 13.06 8.61
CA PRO A 743 18.02 14.24 7.86
C PRO A 743 18.84 13.83 6.61
N PRO A 744 18.85 14.66 5.55
CA PRO A 744 19.64 14.38 4.35
C PRO A 744 21.13 14.39 4.67
N SER A 745 21.88 13.42 4.15
CA SER A 745 23.36 13.40 4.23
C SER A 745 23.99 14.56 3.45
N HIS A 746 23.36 14.95 2.33
CA HIS A 746 23.78 16.01 1.44
C HIS A 746 22.58 16.92 1.09
N PRO A 747 22.17 17.84 1.99
CA PRO A 747 20.98 18.68 1.78
C PRO A 747 21.04 19.51 0.49
N GLU A 748 22.19 20.13 0.21
CA GLU A 748 22.37 20.95 -0.99
C GLU A 748 22.31 20.11 -2.28
N LEU A 749 22.87 18.90 -2.27
CA LEU A 749 22.78 17.99 -3.40
C LEU A 749 21.34 17.54 -3.64
N LEU A 750 20.58 17.24 -2.58
CA LEU A 750 19.18 16.85 -2.70
C LEU A 750 18.33 17.96 -3.33
N ASP A 751 18.50 19.20 -2.85
CA ASP A 751 17.78 20.36 -3.38
C ASP A 751 18.23 20.69 -4.81
N TRP A 752 19.51 20.55 -5.12
CA TRP A 752 20.03 20.71 -6.49
C TRP A 752 19.43 19.66 -7.43
N LEU A 753 19.41 18.38 -7.04
CA LEU A 753 18.81 17.31 -7.86
C LEU A 753 17.31 17.53 -8.04
N ALA A 754 16.59 17.93 -6.99
CA ALA A 754 15.15 18.19 -7.07
C ALA A 754 14.83 19.35 -8.02
N THR A 755 15.57 20.47 -7.92
CA THR A 755 15.39 21.61 -8.83
C THR A 755 15.82 21.29 -10.25
N GLU A 756 16.91 20.54 -10.42
CA GLU A 756 17.39 20.08 -11.73
C GLU A 756 16.39 19.13 -12.41
N PHE A 757 15.77 18.23 -11.65
CA PHE A 757 14.74 17.31 -12.16
C PHE A 757 13.54 18.06 -12.73
N VAL A 758 13.04 19.07 -11.99
CA VAL A 758 11.94 19.94 -12.47
C VAL A 758 12.40 20.75 -13.69
N ARG A 759 13.62 21.29 -13.67
CA ARG A 759 14.19 22.09 -14.78
C ARG A 759 14.34 21.27 -16.07
N GLN A 760 14.63 19.99 -15.96
CA GLN A 760 14.71 19.04 -17.08
C GLN A 760 13.33 18.52 -17.53
N GLY A 761 12.24 19.11 -17.04
CA GLY A 761 10.88 18.72 -17.44
C GLY A 761 10.47 17.38 -16.85
N TRP A 762 10.92 17.06 -15.62
CA TRP A 762 10.54 15.85 -14.91
C TRP A 762 10.94 14.54 -15.62
N ASP A 763 12.02 14.56 -16.42
CA ASP A 763 12.52 13.41 -17.17
C ASP A 763 13.35 12.45 -16.30
N LEU A 764 12.81 11.26 -16.06
CA LEU A 764 13.46 10.22 -15.27
C LEU A 764 14.72 9.66 -15.95
N LYS A 765 14.71 9.49 -17.28
CA LYS A 765 15.86 8.96 -18.03
C LYS A 765 17.00 9.96 -18.02
N ALA A 766 16.71 11.24 -18.16
CA ALA A 766 17.71 12.30 -18.06
C ALA A 766 18.36 12.34 -16.67
N MET A 767 17.57 12.14 -15.60
CA MET A 767 18.12 12.02 -14.23
C MET A 767 18.97 10.78 -14.02
N HIS A 768 18.58 9.61 -14.52
CA HIS A 768 19.44 8.42 -14.48
C HIS A 768 20.74 8.65 -15.26
N ARG A 769 20.66 9.25 -16.45
CA ARG A 769 21.85 9.58 -17.24
C ARG A 769 22.79 10.52 -16.48
N LEU A 770 22.25 11.54 -15.82
CA LEU A 770 23.02 12.49 -15.00
C LEU A 770 23.73 11.78 -13.84
N ILE A 771 23.04 10.90 -13.13
CA ILE A 771 23.62 10.11 -12.03
C ILE A 771 24.72 9.17 -12.56
N MET A 772 24.43 8.40 -13.61
CA MET A 772 25.32 7.34 -14.10
C MET A 772 26.57 7.87 -14.83
N THR A 773 26.53 9.12 -15.31
CA THR A 773 27.69 9.80 -15.91
C THR A 773 28.55 10.55 -14.89
N SER A 774 28.18 10.57 -13.61
CA SER A 774 29.00 11.13 -12.54
C SER A 774 30.24 10.27 -12.26
N SER A 775 31.30 10.89 -11.76
CA SER A 775 32.42 10.14 -11.19
C SER A 775 31.97 9.29 -10.01
N ALA A 776 31.02 9.77 -9.21
CA ALA A 776 30.46 9.07 -8.06
C ALA A 776 29.89 7.69 -8.42
N TYR A 777 29.14 7.58 -9.51
CA TYR A 777 28.61 6.30 -9.99
C TYR A 777 29.69 5.41 -10.60
N ARG A 778 30.75 5.97 -11.20
CA ARG A 778 31.83 5.20 -11.85
C ARG A 778 32.90 4.68 -10.89
N GLN A 779 32.80 5.01 -9.61
CA GLN A 779 33.76 4.61 -8.58
C GLN A 779 33.92 3.09 -8.47
N SER A 780 35.12 2.68 -8.07
CA SER A 780 35.39 1.35 -7.52
C SER A 780 34.73 1.17 -6.14
N SER A 781 34.32 -0.07 -5.86
CA SER A 781 33.81 -0.51 -4.55
C SER A 781 34.91 -0.93 -3.56
N THR A 782 36.19 -0.87 -3.95
CA THR A 782 37.31 -1.30 -3.11
C THR A 782 37.37 -0.53 -1.79
N VAL A 783 37.40 -1.27 -0.68
CA VAL A 783 37.54 -0.72 0.66
C VAL A 783 39.03 -0.59 1.02
N THR A 784 39.47 0.64 1.29
CA THR A 784 40.82 0.93 1.81
C THR A 784 40.74 1.32 3.28
N ALA A 785 41.78 1.04 4.08
CA ALA A 785 41.80 1.38 5.51
C ALA A 785 41.44 2.84 5.80
N THR A 786 41.96 3.79 5.02
CA THR A 786 41.65 5.23 5.14
C THR A 786 40.16 5.54 4.97
N ARG A 787 39.52 4.95 3.95
CA ARG A 787 38.07 5.12 3.69
C ARG A 787 37.23 4.45 4.76
N ALA A 788 37.58 3.23 5.17
CA ALA A 788 36.87 2.51 6.23
C ALA A 788 36.89 3.27 7.56
N GLN A 789 37.96 4.01 7.84
CA GLN A 789 38.07 4.83 9.04
C GLN A 789 37.30 6.16 8.93
N ALA A 790 37.39 6.86 7.80
CA ALA A 790 36.83 8.20 7.65
C ALA A 790 35.34 8.22 7.19
N ASP A 791 34.88 7.15 6.54
CA ASP A 791 33.52 6.97 6.02
C ASP A 791 33.10 5.48 6.12
N PRO A 792 32.94 4.96 7.36
CA PRO A 792 32.70 3.54 7.62
C PRO A 792 31.42 3.05 6.93
N ASP A 793 30.32 3.79 7.11
CA ASP A 793 29.00 3.47 6.56
C ASP A 793 28.83 3.86 5.08
N ASN A 794 29.87 4.42 4.45
CA ASN A 794 29.85 4.94 3.09
C ASN A 794 28.78 5.99 2.81
N VAL A 795 28.37 6.76 3.83
CA VAL A 795 27.32 7.79 3.73
C VAL A 795 27.77 8.96 2.88
N LEU A 796 29.08 9.23 2.84
CA LEU A 796 29.68 10.27 2.00
C LEU A 796 29.96 9.80 0.56
N LEU A 797 29.66 8.54 0.24
CA LEU A 797 29.96 7.89 -1.04
C LEU A 797 31.44 8.02 -1.44
N SER A 798 32.34 7.78 -0.48
CA SER A 798 33.79 7.73 -0.73
C SER A 798 34.22 6.60 -1.69
N ARG A 799 33.31 5.65 -1.94
CA ARG A 799 33.41 4.49 -2.85
C ARG A 799 32.02 4.10 -3.36
N MET A 800 31.94 3.30 -4.41
CA MET A 800 30.68 2.68 -4.80
C MET A 800 30.26 1.62 -3.75
N PRO A 801 28.97 1.55 -3.36
CA PRO A 801 28.46 0.45 -2.55
C PRO A 801 28.41 -0.85 -3.34
N MET A 802 28.87 -1.96 -2.77
CA MET A 802 28.68 -3.28 -3.38
C MET A 802 27.21 -3.67 -3.37
N LYS A 803 26.67 -4.10 -4.52
CA LYS A 803 25.26 -4.45 -4.68
C LYS A 803 25.10 -5.96 -4.89
N ARG A 804 24.33 -6.59 -4.00
CA ARG A 804 23.80 -7.94 -4.20
C ARG A 804 22.65 -7.87 -5.21
N MET A 805 22.55 -8.84 -6.10
CA MET A 805 21.42 -8.95 -7.03
C MET A 805 20.09 -9.09 -6.26
N GLN A 806 19.11 -8.30 -6.65
CA GLN A 806 17.73 -8.46 -6.17
C GLN A 806 17.11 -9.75 -6.71
N ALA A 807 16.03 -10.22 -6.07
CA ALA A 807 15.28 -11.41 -6.45
C ALA A 807 15.00 -11.51 -7.96
N GLU A 808 14.53 -10.42 -8.56
CA GLU A 808 14.18 -10.35 -9.98
C GLU A 808 15.41 -10.44 -10.88
N LEU A 809 16.50 -9.75 -10.52
CA LEU A 809 17.76 -9.79 -11.29
C LEU A 809 18.33 -11.21 -11.31
N LEU A 810 18.30 -11.90 -10.16
CA LEU A 810 18.74 -13.28 -10.06
C LEU A 810 17.89 -14.21 -10.93
N TYR A 811 16.57 -14.17 -10.78
CA TYR A 811 15.65 -14.98 -11.58
C TYR A 811 15.79 -14.71 -13.08
N ASP A 812 15.73 -13.45 -13.48
CA ASP A 812 15.80 -13.04 -14.88
C ASP A 812 17.14 -13.43 -15.50
N SER A 813 18.25 -13.31 -14.75
CA SER A 813 19.59 -13.72 -15.21
C SER A 813 19.67 -15.23 -15.42
N LEU A 814 19.18 -16.05 -14.48
CA LEU A 814 19.16 -17.50 -14.60
C LEU A 814 18.37 -17.95 -15.84
N VAL A 815 17.21 -17.35 -16.08
CA VAL A 815 16.39 -17.63 -17.25
C VAL A 815 17.08 -17.19 -18.54
N MET A 816 17.68 -15.99 -18.58
CA MET A 816 18.41 -15.47 -19.74
C MET A 816 19.61 -16.33 -20.12
N MET A 817 20.46 -16.71 -19.16
CA MET A 817 21.65 -17.52 -19.42
C MET A 817 21.30 -18.90 -19.94
N SER A 818 20.19 -19.49 -19.46
CA SER A 818 19.70 -20.79 -19.94
C SER A 818 19.25 -20.80 -21.41
N GLY A 819 19.11 -19.62 -22.05
CA GLY A 819 18.58 -19.50 -23.40
C GLY A 819 17.06 -19.72 -23.50
N ARG A 820 16.35 -19.70 -22.37
CA ARG A 820 14.90 -19.93 -22.28
C ARG A 820 14.10 -18.69 -21.88
N LEU A 821 14.70 -17.50 -22.02
CA LEU A 821 13.99 -16.24 -21.82
C LEU A 821 12.99 -16.01 -22.95
N ASN A 822 11.73 -15.88 -22.57
CA ASN A 822 10.65 -15.43 -23.43
C ASN A 822 10.57 -13.90 -23.35
N ASP A 823 11.07 -13.20 -24.38
CA ASP A 823 11.02 -11.74 -24.51
C ASP A 823 9.61 -11.19 -24.83
N THR A 824 8.54 -11.98 -24.68
CA THR A 824 7.16 -11.50 -24.83
C THR A 824 6.83 -10.48 -23.74
N ARG A 825 6.62 -9.23 -24.16
CA ARG A 825 6.25 -8.10 -23.30
C ARG A 825 4.74 -7.94 -23.21
N TYR A 826 4.30 -7.35 -22.10
CA TYR A 826 2.89 -6.99 -21.87
C TYR A 826 1.91 -8.17 -21.83
N GLY A 827 0.64 -7.92 -21.53
CA GLY A 827 -0.41 -8.93 -21.46
C GLY A 827 -0.52 -9.61 -20.09
N PRO A 828 -1.43 -10.58 -19.93
CA PRO A 828 -1.63 -11.29 -18.66
C PRO A 828 -0.34 -11.90 -18.10
N PRO A 829 -0.20 -12.00 -16.76
CA PRO A 829 0.96 -12.62 -16.16
C PRO A 829 0.97 -14.15 -16.38
N GLU A 830 2.16 -14.75 -16.41
CA GLU A 830 2.33 -16.20 -16.39
C GLU A 830 1.87 -16.76 -15.04
N PRO A 831 1.08 -17.85 -15.05
CA PRO A 831 0.52 -18.41 -13.84
C PRO A 831 1.61 -19.09 -13.00
N VAL A 832 1.33 -19.20 -11.70
CA VAL A 832 2.16 -19.95 -10.75
C VAL A 832 1.44 -21.23 -10.29
N GLN A 833 2.22 -22.20 -9.84
CA GLN A 833 1.73 -23.41 -9.20
C GLN A 833 2.39 -23.62 -7.85
N VAL A 834 1.58 -24.03 -6.87
CA VAL A 834 2.06 -24.60 -5.61
C VAL A 834 2.40 -26.07 -5.89
N ARG A 835 3.63 -26.47 -5.56
CA ARG A 835 4.13 -27.83 -5.72
C ARG A 835 3.82 -28.68 -4.48
N ASP A 836 4.02 -29.98 -4.61
CA ASP A 836 3.87 -30.97 -3.53
C ASP A 836 4.78 -30.72 -2.33
N ASP A 837 5.95 -30.11 -2.54
CA ASP A 837 6.91 -29.71 -1.51
C ASP A 837 6.58 -28.33 -0.90
N GLY A 838 5.44 -27.73 -1.26
CA GLY A 838 4.99 -26.42 -0.81
C GLY A 838 5.62 -25.24 -1.55
N LEU A 839 6.58 -25.48 -2.46
CA LEU A 839 7.22 -24.40 -3.21
C LEU A 839 6.30 -23.86 -4.31
N VAL A 840 6.28 -22.55 -4.46
CA VAL A 840 5.56 -21.86 -5.54
C VAL A 840 6.53 -21.62 -6.70
N THR A 841 6.18 -22.08 -7.89
CA THR A 841 7.03 -21.92 -9.09
C THR A 841 6.24 -21.41 -10.30
N PRO A 842 6.87 -20.61 -11.17
CA PRO A 842 6.27 -20.20 -12.44
C PRO A 842 6.12 -21.40 -13.39
N ILE A 843 5.00 -21.45 -14.11
CA ILE A 843 4.76 -22.52 -15.09
C ILE A 843 5.43 -22.17 -16.42
N SER A 844 6.43 -22.95 -16.85
CA SER A 844 7.07 -22.78 -18.16
C SER A 844 6.07 -22.99 -19.31
N THR A 845 6.20 -22.18 -20.36
CA THR A 845 5.54 -22.39 -21.65
C THR A 845 6.51 -23.01 -22.66
N ASP A 846 6.03 -23.36 -23.86
CA ASP A 846 6.88 -23.81 -24.98
C ASP A 846 7.91 -22.75 -25.39
N LYS A 847 7.59 -21.47 -25.18
CA LYS A 847 8.50 -20.33 -25.42
C LYS A 847 9.51 -20.11 -24.30
N GLY A 848 9.47 -20.90 -23.22
CA GLY A 848 10.28 -20.72 -22.02
C GLY A 848 9.56 -19.93 -20.92
N TRP A 849 10.33 -19.16 -20.14
CA TRP A 849 9.84 -18.34 -19.03
C TRP A 849 9.98 -16.87 -19.35
N ARG A 850 8.98 -16.07 -18.98
CA ARG A 850 9.09 -14.61 -19.08
C ARG A 850 9.89 -14.05 -17.90
N ARG A 851 10.28 -12.79 -18.03
CA ARG A 851 10.84 -12.02 -16.91
C ARG A 851 9.90 -12.05 -15.71
N SER A 852 10.48 -11.99 -14.51
CA SER A 852 9.79 -11.99 -13.21
C SER A 852 8.67 -10.94 -13.08
N ILE A 853 8.80 -9.78 -13.74
CA ILE A 853 7.74 -8.75 -13.78
C ILE A 853 6.45 -9.22 -14.48
N TYR A 854 6.54 -10.25 -15.32
CA TYR A 854 5.42 -10.87 -16.01
C TYR A 854 5.00 -12.20 -15.40
N VAL A 855 5.61 -12.65 -14.32
CA VAL A 855 5.13 -13.79 -13.52
C VAL A 855 4.09 -13.29 -12.55
N ALA A 856 3.02 -14.05 -12.31
CA ALA A 856 1.94 -13.67 -11.41
C ALA A 856 2.46 -13.39 -9.99
N GLN A 857 2.17 -12.19 -9.49
CA GLN A 857 2.57 -11.70 -8.17
C GLN A 857 1.35 -11.70 -7.25
N ARG A 858 1.05 -12.86 -6.67
CA ARG A 858 -0.06 -13.02 -5.71
C ARG A 858 0.40 -12.72 -4.29
N ARG A 859 -0.50 -12.22 -3.44
CA ARG A 859 -0.17 -11.94 -2.04
C ARG A 859 -0.03 -13.19 -1.18
N THR A 860 -0.63 -14.33 -1.57
CA THR A 860 -0.52 -15.60 -0.84
C THR A 860 0.32 -16.68 -1.55
N GLU A 861 0.55 -16.54 -2.86
CA GLU A 861 1.30 -17.51 -3.68
C GLU A 861 2.46 -16.81 -4.39
N VAL A 862 3.42 -16.30 -3.62
CA VAL A 862 4.62 -15.64 -4.16
C VAL A 862 5.61 -16.71 -4.64
N PRO A 863 6.20 -16.60 -5.85
CA PRO A 863 7.24 -17.52 -6.29
C PRO A 863 8.39 -17.64 -5.28
N THR A 864 8.66 -18.86 -4.80
CA THR A 864 9.50 -19.06 -3.62
C THR A 864 10.97 -18.67 -3.84
N LEU A 865 11.48 -18.79 -5.07
CA LEU A 865 12.82 -18.30 -5.40
C LEU A 865 12.92 -16.77 -5.23
N LEU A 866 11.88 -16.03 -5.63
CA LEU A 866 11.86 -14.59 -5.48
C LEU A 866 11.72 -14.21 -4.00
N GLU A 867 10.79 -14.84 -3.28
CA GLU A 867 10.57 -14.62 -1.85
C GLU A 867 11.84 -14.87 -1.02
N SER A 868 12.53 -15.99 -1.28
CA SER A 868 13.77 -16.34 -0.57
C SER A 868 14.87 -15.29 -0.75
N TYR A 869 14.87 -14.57 -1.86
CA TYR A 869 15.84 -13.54 -2.21
C TYR A 869 15.35 -12.12 -1.90
N ASP A 870 14.47 -12.02 -0.90
CA ASP A 870 13.93 -10.78 -0.33
C ASP A 870 12.96 -10.02 -1.24
N LEU A 871 12.23 -10.70 -2.13
CA LEU A 871 11.09 -10.05 -2.80
C LEU A 871 10.11 -9.53 -1.73
N PRO A 872 9.78 -8.23 -1.73
CA PRO A 872 9.03 -7.64 -0.64
C PRO A 872 7.57 -8.14 -0.61
N PRO A 873 7.02 -8.42 0.59
CA PRO A 873 5.58 -8.64 0.73
C PRO A 873 4.84 -7.32 0.47
N MET A 874 3.80 -7.38 -0.36
CA MET A 874 2.97 -6.20 -0.63
C MET A 874 1.93 -6.07 0.50
N SER A 875 2.19 -5.21 1.50
CA SER A 875 1.24 -4.97 2.61
C SER A 875 1.49 -3.63 3.34
N PRO A 876 0.92 -2.49 2.89
CA PRO A 876 0.17 -2.34 1.64
C PRO A 876 1.10 -2.16 0.41
N ASN A 877 2.30 -1.60 0.61
CA ASN A 877 3.33 -1.37 -0.40
C ASN A 877 4.76 -1.59 0.14
N CYS A 878 5.76 -1.43 -0.72
CA CYS A 878 7.18 -1.48 -0.35
C CYS A 878 7.88 -0.16 -0.70
N LEU A 879 8.53 0.43 0.29
CA LEU A 879 9.28 1.70 0.16
C LEU A 879 10.79 1.49 0.11
N GLU A 880 11.26 0.47 0.82
CA GLU A 880 12.66 0.06 0.92
C GLU A 880 12.70 -1.46 0.93
N ARG A 881 13.57 -2.03 0.09
CA ARG A 881 13.73 -3.48 -0.02
C ARG A 881 14.78 -3.96 0.98
N ASN A 882 14.46 -5.03 1.69
CA ASN A 882 15.46 -5.72 2.49
C ASN A 882 16.48 -6.38 1.58
N THR A 883 17.74 -6.41 2.03
CA THR A 883 18.79 -7.20 1.40
C THR A 883 19.45 -8.03 2.48
N SER A 884 19.10 -9.31 2.55
CA SER A 884 19.70 -10.26 3.46
C SER A 884 20.79 -11.07 2.75
N THR A 885 21.73 -11.58 3.54
CA THR A 885 22.75 -12.54 3.10
C THR A 885 22.73 -13.69 4.10
N VAL A 886 21.92 -14.71 3.84
CA VAL A 886 21.69 -15.83 4.76
C VAL A 886 22.00 -17.17 4.11
N ALA A 887 22.43 -18.15 4.91
CA ALA A 887 22.79 -19.48 4.42
C ALA A 887 21.65 -20.18 3.66
N ILE A 888 20.39 -19.94 4.06
CA ILE A 888 19.20 -20.50 3.41
C ILE A 888 19.11 -20.08 1.94
N GLN A 889 19.50 -18.85 1.58
CA GLN A 889 19.49 -18.38 0.19
C GLN A 889 20.48 -19.19 -0.68
N ALA A 890 21.71 -19.36 -0.20
CA ALA A 890 22.71 -20.17 -0.89
C ALA A 890 22.29 -21.64 -1.00
N LEU A 891 21.76 -22.22 0.09
CA LEU A 891 21.21 -23.58 0.07
C LEU A 891 20.03 -23.71 -0.89
N HIS A 892 19.23 -22.65 -1.06
CA HIS A 892 18.12 -22.66 -2.00
C HIS A 892 18.64 -22.72 -3.46
N LEU A 893 19.63 -21.92 -3.86
CA LEU A 893 20.21 -22.05 -5.20
C LEU A 893 20.91 -23.40 -5.45
N LEU A 894 21.47 -24.00 -4.41
CA LEU A 894 22.14 -25.29 -4.52
C LEU A 894 21.18 -26.47 -4.68
N ASN A 895 19.98 -26.42 -4.08
CA ASN A 895 19.07 -27.57 -4.01
C ASN A 895 17.73 -27.37 -4.74
N ASN A 896 17.52 -26.22 -5.38
CA ASN A 896 16.26 -25.94 -6.08
C ASN A 896 16.23 -26.61 -7.46
N SER A 897 15.23 -27.45 -7.69
CA SER A 897 15.10 -28.19 -8.95
C SER A 897 14.88 -27.30 -10.19
N MET A 898 14.34 -26.08 -10.04
CA MET A 898 14.25 -25.12 -11.14
C MET A 898 15.64 -24.56 -11.47
N VAL A 899 16.46 -24.25 -10.46
CA VAL A 899 17.83 -23.75 -10.66
C VAL A 899 18.69 -24.81 -11.31
N GLU A 900 18.62 -26.06 -10.84
CA GLU A 900 19.30 -27.20 -11.47
C GLU A 900 18.90 -27.37 -12.94
N LYS A 901 17.60 -27.28 -13.24
CA LYS A 901 17.09 -27.35 -14.61
C LYS A 901 17.62 -26.21 -15.49
N LEU A 902 17.64 -24.99 -14.98
CA LEU A 902 18.17 -23.83 -15.70
C LEU A 902 19.69 -23.95 -15.91
N ALA A 903 20.43 -24.51 -14.95
CA ALA A 903 21.87 -24.76 -15.08
C ALA A 903 22.17 -25.84 -16.13
N ALA A 904 21.36 -26.90 -16.22
CA ALA A 904 21.48 -27.90 -17.28
C ALA A 904 21.24 -27.29 -18.67
N LEU A 905 20.21 -26.47 -18.82
CA LEU A 905 19.93 -25.74 -20.06
C LEU A 905 21.02 -24.71 -20.41
N PHE A 906 21.60 -24.07 -19.39
CA PHE A 906 22.75 -23.18 -19.57
C PHE A 906 23.97 -23.95 -20.10
N ALA A 907 24.27 -25.13 -19.56
CA ALA A 907 25.33 -25.99 -20.08
C ALA A 907 25.07 -26.46 -21.52
N GLU A 908 23.83 -26.82 -21.87
CA GLU A 908 23.45 -27.15 -23.26
C GLU A 908 23.76 -25.97 -24.19
N ARG A 909 23.39 -24.75 -23.79
CA ARG A 909 23.67 -23.54 -24.56
C ARG A 909 25.17 -23.28 -24.71
N VAL A 910 25.94 -23.39 -23.62
CA VAL A 910 27.40 -23.22 -23.65
C VAL A 910 28.04 -24.19 -24.64
N ARG A 911 27.67 -25.48 -24.56
CA ARG A 911 28.18 -26.51 -25.47
C ARG A 911 27.78 -26.25 -26.92
N ASN A 912 26.54 -25.80 -27.17
CA ASN A 912 26.09 -25.47 -28.53
C ASN A 912 26.83 -24.27 -29.13
N GLU A 913 27.21 -23.28 -28.32
CA GLU A 913 27.89 -22.06 -28.79
C GLU A 913 29.43 -22.18 -28.79
N ALA A 914 30.04 -23.01 -27.94
CA ALA A 914 31.49 -23.16 -27.78
C ALA A 914 32.04 -24.55 -28.18
N GLY A 915 31.18 -25.49 -28.60
CA GLY A 915 31.60 -26.85 -28.93
C GLY A 915 31.98 -27.69 -27.70
N ASP A 916 32.85 -28.68 -27.91
CA ASP A 916 33.23 -29.68 -26.90
C ASP A 916 34.56 -29.36 -26.17
N GLU A 917 35.26 -28.31 -26.57
CA GLU A 917 36.55 -27.92 -25.99
C GLU A 917 36.39 -27.32 -24.57
N PRO A 918 36.99 -27.91 -23.52
CA PRO A 918 36.77 -27.49 -22.13
C PRO A 918 37.13 -26.03 -21.85
N GLU A 919 38.22 -25.53 -22.44
CA GLU A 919 38.67 -24.16 -22.23
C GLU A 919 37.69 -23.14 -22.81
N GLU A 920 37.21 -23.38 -24.03
CA GLU A 920 36.23 -22.52 -24.71
C GLU A 920 34.88 -22.55 -23.98
N GLN A 921 34.46 -23.73 -23.50
CA GLN A 921 33.25 -23.88 -22.67
C GLN A 921 33.32 -23.05 -21.38
N ILE A 922 34.45 -23.12 -20.67
CA ILE A 922 34.66 -22.35 -19.43
C ILE A 922 34.65 -20.85 -19.72
N GLU A 923 35.40 -20.41 -20.73
CA GLU A 923 35.47 -18.99 -21.09
C GLU A 923 34.09 -18.45 -21.49
N LYS A 924 33.34 -19.20 -22.30
CA LYS A 924 31.97 -18.84 -22.71
C LYS A 924 31.03 -18.75 -21.52
N ALA A 925 31.09 -19.71 -20.58
CA ALA A 925 30.28 -19.69 -19.37
C ALA A 925 30.57 -18.45 -18.50
N TYR A 926 31.84 -18.07 -18.36
CA TYR A 926 32.25 -16.85 -17.63
C TYR A 926 31.74 -15.58 -18.31
N TRP A 927 31.86 -15.46 -19.62
CA TRP A 927 31.31 -14.32 -20.35
C TRP A 927 29.79 -14.19 -20.19
N MET A 928 29.06 -15.29 -20.25
CA MET A 928 27.60 -15.29 -20.13
C MET A 928 27.12 -15.01 -18.70
N ALA A 929 27.80 -15.54 -17.69
CA ALA A 929 27.36 -15.40 -16.29
C ALA A 929 27.94 -14.16 -15.58
N LEU A 930 29.21 -13.87 -15.81
CA LEU A 930 29.99 -12.88 -15.08
C LEU A 930 30.35 -11.66 -15.93
N SER A 931 30.05 -11.66 -17.23
CA SER A 931 30.32 -10.54 -18.16
C SER A 931 31.81 -10.19 -18.28
N ARG A 932 32.69 -11.16 -18.01
CA ARG A 932 34.15 -11.06 -18.09
C ARG A 932 34.76 -12.44 -18.36
N PRO A 933 36.00 -12.54 -18.85
CA PRO A 933 36.70 -13.82 -18.90
C PRO A 933 37.12 -14.27 -17.49
N PRO A 934 37.42 -15.57 -17.29
CA PRO A 934 38.04 -16.05 -16.06
C PRO A 934 39.45 -15.45 -15.92
N ALA A 935 39.86 -15.15 -14.69
CA ALA A 935 41.27 -14.93 -14.39
C ALA A 935 42.07 -16.24 -14.58
N GLU A 936 43.41 -16.16 -14.68
CA GLU A 936 44.26 -17.33 -14.94
C GLU A 936 44.11 -18.42 -13.87
N ASP A 937 44.03 -18.04 -12.60
CA ASP A 937 43.80 -18.94 -11.47
C ASP A 937 42.38 -19.53 -11.47
N GLU A 938 41.37 -18.71 -11.77
CA GLU A 938 39.97 -19.14 -11.95
C GLU A 938 39.82 -20.13 -13.12
N LYS A 939 40.50 -19.89 -14.25
CA LYS A 939 40.51 -20.79 -15.42
C LYS A 939 41.12 -22.14 -15.06
N ALA A 940 42.29 -22.12 -14.40
CA ALA A 940 42.98 -23.32 -13.97
C ALA A 940 42.15 -24.16 -12.98
N GLU A 941 41.49 -23.52 -12.01
CA GLU A 941 40.61 -24.21 -11.06
C GLU A 941 39.33 -24.73 -11.75
N SER A 942 38.75 -23.96 -12.66
CA SER A 942 37.57 -24.37 -13.43
C SER A 942 37.84 -25.62 -14.28
N LEU A 943 39.01 -25.70 -14.93
CA LEU A 943 39.43 -26.88 -15.69
C LEU A 943 39.60 -28.12 -14.79
N ARG A 944 40.19 -27.94 -13.60
CA ARG A 944 40.32 -29.02 -12.60
C ARG A 944 38.95 -29.50 -12.11
N ALA A 945 38.04 -28.57 -11.82
CA ALA A 945 36.69 -28.86 -11.36
C ALA A 945 35.88 -29.61 -12.43
N LEU A 946 35.87 -29.12 -13.67
CA LEU A 946 35.17 -29.77 -14.80
C LEU A 946 35.69 -31.19 -15.04
N SER A 947 37.03 -31.37 -15.01
CA SER A 947 37.65 -32.69 -15.13
C SER A 947 37.24 -33.64 -14.00
N ARG A 948 37.10 -33.12 -12.77
CA ARG A 948 36.62 -33.91 -11.62
C ARG A 948 35.16 -34.31 -11.80
N PHE A 949 34.29 -33.40 -12.25
CA PHE A 949 32.88 -33.71 -12.51
C PHE A 949 32.72 -34.76 -13.61
N ARG A 950 33.47 -34.64 -14.72
CA ARG A 950 33.48 -35.65 -15.79
C ARG A 950 33.81 -37.03 -15.22
N ARG A 951 34.91 -37.16 -14.45
CA ARG A 951 35.28 -38.45 -13.85
C ARG A 951 34.18 -39.06 -12.98
N LEU A 952 33.43 -38.24 -12.23
CA LEU A 952 32.34 -38.72 -11.39
C LEU A 952 31.16 -39.22 -12.26
N GLU A 953 30.74 -38.46 -13.27
CA GLU A 953 29.61 -38.82 -14.13
C GLU A 953 29.90 -40.02 -15.03
N HIS A 954 31.13 -40.15 -15.56
CA HIS A 954 31.56 -41.29 -16.40
C HIS A 954 31.48 -42.64 -15.66
N THR A 955 31.42 -42.66 -14.33
CA THR A 955 31.21 -43.92 -13.57
C THR A 955 29.77 -44.43 -13.63
N THR A 956 28.81 -43.58 -14.03
CA THR A 956 27.38 -43.90 -13.97
C THR A 956 26.63 -43.67 -15.28
N GLN A 957 27.24 -43.00 -16.27
CA GLN A 957 26.59 -42.59 -17.53
C GLN A 957 27.50 -42.83 -18.75
N PRO A 958 26.91 -42.97 -19.97
CA PRO A 958 27.66 -42.95 -21.22
C PRO A 958 28.41 -41.63 -21.44
N ALA A 959 29.52 -41.67 -22.18
CA ALA A 959 30.48 -40.57 -22.26
C ALA A 959 29.90 -39.19 -22.60
N ALA A 960 29.11 -39.10 -23.67
CA ALA A 960 28.51 -37.84 -24.10
C ALA A 960 27.48 -37.27 -23.08
N ALA A 961 26.78 -38.15 -22.36
CA ALA A 961 25.85 -37.76 -21.30
C ALA A 961 26.60 -37.34 -20.02
N ALA A 962 27.71 -38.02 -19.72
CA ALA A 962 28.58 -37.69 -18.60
C ALA A 962 29.22 -36.30 -18.77
N ASP A 963 29.71 -35.98 -19.96
CA ASP A 963 30.31 -34.68 -20.26
C ASP A 963 29.28 -33.55 -20.17
N GLN A 964 28.06 -33.78 -20.66
CA GLN A 964 26.96 -32.81 -20.54
C GLN A 964 26.58 -32.54 -19.08
N ARG A 965 26.44 -33.59 -18.26
CA ARG A 965 26.14 -33.46 -16.84
C ARG A 965 27.26 -32.79 -16.06
N ALA A 966 28.50 -33.09 -16.39
CA ALA A 966 29.65 -32.44 -15.77
C ALA A 966 29.68 -30.93 -16.05
N LEU A 967 29.38 -30.53 -17.29
CA LEU A 967 29.24 -29.11 -17.64
C LEU A 967 28.03 -28.47 -16.93
N ALA A 968 26.92 -29.19 -16.77
CA ALA A 968 25.77 -28.74 -15.98
C ALA A 968 26.14 -28.50 -14.50
N SER A 969 26.88 -29.41 -13.86
CA SER A 969 27.38 -29.23 -12.49
C SER A 969 28.34 -28.04 -12.38
N PHE A 970 29.20 -27.82 -13.38
CA PHE A 970 30.06 -26.65 -13.42
C PHE A 970 29.26 -25.34 -13.55
N CYS A 971 28.31 -25.28 -14.49
CA CYS A 971 27.42 -24.13 -14.66
C CYS A 971 26.61 -23.85 -13.39
N HIS A 972 26.13 -24.90 -12.71
CA HIS A 972 25.42 -24.80 -11.44
C HIS A 972 26.31 -24.24 -10.34
N ALA A 973 27.57 -24.68 -10.24
CA ALA A 973 28.55 -24.12 -9.31
C ALA A 973 28.84 -22.65 -9.60
N LEU A 974 28.94 -22.25 -10.87
CA LEU A 974 29.19 -20.87 -11.28
C LEU A 974 28.07 -19.91 -10.85
N VAL A 975 26.80 -20.30 -11.04
CA VAL A 975 25.65 -19.48 -10.62
C VAL A 975 25.43 -19.47 -9.11
N ASN A 976 26.10 -20.35 -8.37
CA ASN A 976 26.14 -20.34 -6.89
C ASN A 976 27.33 -19.53 -6.33
N SER A 977 28.19 -18.97 -7.18
CA SER A 977 29.35 -18.20 -6.74
C SER A 977 28.95 -16.82 -6.20
N ALA A 978 29.77 -16.29 -5.27
CA ALA A 978 29.60 -14.91 -4.80
C ALA A 978 29.73 -13.90 -5.96
N THR A 979 30.68 -14.12 -6.88
CA THR A 979 30.88 -13.26 -8.06
C THR A 979 29.65 -13.19 -8.97
N PHE A 980 28.86 -14.26 -9.05
CA PHE A 980 27.60 -14.21 -9.78
C PHE A 980 26.54 -13.37 -9.05
N LEU A 981 26.42 -13.53 -7.72
CA LEU A 981 25.41 -12.87 -6.90
C LEU A 981 25.65 -11.37 -6.66
N TYR A 982 26.87 -10.88 -6.81
CA TYR A 982 27.21 -9.47 -6.68
C TYR A 982 27.42 -8.84 -8.06
N ILE A 983 26.95 -7.60 -8.21
CA ILE A 983 26.99 -6.87 -9.50
C ILE A 983 28.40 -6.32 -9.79
N ASP A 984 29.12 -5.96 -8.73
CA ASP A 984 30.31 -5.13 -8.72
C ASP A 984 31.64 -5.91 -8.81
#